data_AF-A0A371R0F1-F1
#
_entry.id   AF-A0A371R0F1-F1
#
_cell.length_a   1.000
_cell.length_b   1.000
_cell.length_c   1.000
_cell.angle_alpha   90.00
_cell.angle_beta   90.00
_cell.angle_gamma   90.00
#
_symmetry.space_group_name_H-M   'P 1'
#
loop_
_entity.id
_entity.type
_entity.pdbx_description
1 polymer ?
#
loop_
_entity_poly.entity_id
_entity_poly.type
_entity_poly.pdbx_seq_one_letter_code
_entity_poly.pdbx_strand_id
1 'polypeptide(L)'
;MARPRGKASPLIAGVPAFKKAELPLKEVARQVWEAAWQLWERGREELKALVDRLNSSGWLKGQAVDAIAAVKKAEKIVISRMAKRGGPIDEIRRVDFTWKDVALAYTLLEAAYRHVSPPDVKAMVNKIAEELKSGKAVDATEYYKQLRAFLERVREAEWRLRARLWEIRESARELGLTEGEFELELAEELARANALELNQFGNATLADKVLAFVLGLATDAIYSRAVLELAKRGEGPRAPALTPSSVYQKYVKQKGARDEAEEPFRVVLVKLLAALAALDLKDVIITPKLLTAEGGALEVVARVRTEEGVKEVSGEVAWEKLESSITIHIKGGLLNFLKNEKFVEGIKEDDTVKNGFVRGWLTTDASVGEGVIMANTTSLFQAALYKASGFEGVRAEDMGSVTEAGFKVTYRGSSSVPYHLYLEIANGVRALLGLVKPLNDEAKKAVEESLKKLDRAREAVEALVGKLLAEDKLTVSKAAGLTAEEVAERVKKAASDILSPEAARKIDPVEHSAYGRVYYPLVDLLLRDASEVEFAQFFAAAIFGDGAITPYHVVFTLGEFDSNALPYDRFHKLALWLAVVEKYRPVFEKYGVDITPRVYVRKNVIFLRFDLKAAGLLFALGGRLVWRIYDEYVRAVGRNLWDTGFIKAERMLETVKEAFEDVKVKWRIDESIGKPVLRVQFVKEVGGREVEISSLNVYVHDTPTGKALHAKFGGSREKAEALASLLRAWGAEAEAKPSGKDWNVDLMTGQLYAVDHPEFKRALEAFIAKAKEMGLLTEEQAERKLTMINAGPNTVEIAGAEFSVRPIWKGTKVETVEIVYWTTDKAQLENAAKALEDFGLLRGADFIAKWREAGRGDIWLKAGALEKAVEALKADGFKEGEDFIVYRAKEGGGRIRVKNPGQNLDKVREAFKKGGLVEGEDYTVSSEIGYIRITIPEGLWTIAWKAKKGDTKAQAFLDQLLNVAGKLGIRQYFEERIRPVLLAGTKNAVGRKETVESVTVEITNFKVEWVQLKNTDEPCKWPAELCRPKVIISYKVGEDKQEFTVMWGVRENSTIYAEAKKMTLDKAAALIAVAIWEDDEEERNRIIERAKKGGNVWLSPDNLLAMAQYDASLLEWYMAVKRAQTSALSHL
;
A
#
# COMPACT_ATOMS: atom_id res chain seq x y z
N MET A 1 -39.48 -39.12 36.52
CA MET A 1 -40.61 -38.74 35.63
C MET A 1 -40.07 -38.37 34.26
N ALA A 2 -40.92 -38.57 33.26
CA ALA A 2 -40.65 -38.66 31.83
C ALA A 2 -40.29 -37.34 31.12
N ARG A 3 -39.40 -37.43 30.10
CA ARG A 3 -39.49 -37.02 28.66
C ARG A 3 -40.38 -35.81 28.24
N PRO A 4 -40.20 -35.21 27.02
CA PRO A 4 -39.07 -35.23 26.04
C PRO A 4 -38.82 -33.91 25.21
N ARG A 5 -37.82 -33.95 24.28
CA ARG A 5 -37.64 -33.18 23.00
C ARG A 5 -37.32 -31.66 23.08
N GLY A 6 -36.49 -31.04 22.22
CA GLY A 6 -35.91 -31.50 20.96
C GLY A 6 -34.84 -30.56 20.34
N LYS A 7 -34.26 -31.08 19.24
CA LYS A 7 -33.52 -30.51 18.09
C LYS A 7 -33.13 -29.01 18.10
N ALA A 8 -31.84 -28.72 17.88
CA ALA A 8 -31.29 -28.20 16.60
C ALA A 8 -29.77 -27.95 16.69
N SER A 9 -28.99 -28.61 15.84
CA SER A 9 -27.66 -28.16 15.39
C SER A 9 -27.84 -27.27 14.13
N PRO A 10 -26.76 -26.74 13.50
CA PRO A 10 -26.45 -25.32 13.43
C PRO A 10 -26.84 -24.73 12.06
N LEU A 11 -27.58 -23.62 12.05
CA LEU A 11 -27.92 -22.89 10.82
C LEU A 11 -26.81 -21.87 10.49
N ILE A 12 -26.22 -22.10 9.31
CA ILE A 12 -25.32 -21.28 8.51
C ILE A 12 -25.78 -19.80 8.46
N ALA A 13 -24.83 -18.86 8.41
CA ALA A 13 -24.74 -17.74 7.45
C ALA A 13 -24.31 -16.40 8.07
N GLY A 14 -23.26 -15.82 7.48
CA GLY A 14 -23.37 -14.43 7.02
C GLY A 14 -22.28 -13.43 7.41
N VAL A 15 -21.69 -12.86 6.36
CA VAL A 15 -21.25 -11.44 6.21
C VAL A 15 -19.74 -11.18 6.50
N PRO A 16 -19.00 -10.38 5.69
CA PRO A 16 -18.87 -10.27 4.24
C PRO A 16 -17.39 -10.01 3.79
N ALA A 17 -17.20 -9.71 2.49
CA ALA A 17 -15.94 -9.34 1.84
C ALA A 17 -15.17 -8.15 2.46
N PHE A 18 -13.83 -8.27 2.56
CA PHE A 18 -12.95 -7.11 2.71
C PHE A 18 -12.73 -6.43 1.33
N LYS A 19 -13.39 -5.28 1.15
CA LYS A 19 -12.97 -4.19 0.26
C LYS A 19 -11.70 -3.53 0.84
N LYS A 20 -10.99 -2.74 0.01
CA LYS A 20 -9.92 -1.76 0.35
C LYS A 20 -9.72 -1.62 1.86
N ALA A 21 -8.54 -2.03 2.36
CA ALA A 21 -8.05 -1.86 3.74
C ALA A 21 -8.97 -1.04 4.64
N GLU A 22 -10.07 -1.64 5.10
CA GLU A 22 -10.71 -1.23 6.32
C GLU A 22 -10.00 -2.05 7.40
N LEU A 23 -9.11 -1.36 8.12
CA LEU A 23 -8.33 -1.90 9.22
C LEU A 23 -9.23 -2.71 10.18
N PRO A 24 -8.80 -3.91 10.62
CA PRO A 24 -9.58 -4.71 11.56
C PRO A 24 -9.57 -4.03 12.94
N LEU A 25 -10.77 -3.91 13.54
CA LEU A 25 -11.12 -3.75 14.97
C LEU A 25 -12.13 -2.61 15.19
N LYS A 26 -13.40 -2.86 14.83
CA LYS A 26 -14.40 -1.82 14.50
C LYS A 26 -15.52 -1.55 15.53
N GLU A 27 -15.50 -2.06 16.77
CA GLU A 27 -16.66 -1.84 17.67
C GLU A 27 -16.38 -1.08 18.96
N VAL A 28 -15.41 -1.46 19.80
CA VAL A 28 -15.26 -0.79 21.11
C VAL A 28 -14.53 0.56 21.01
N ALA A 29 -13.42 0.65 20.26
CA ALA A 29 -12.70 1.91 20.08
C ALA A 29 -13.53 2.93 19.30
N ARG A 30 -14.28 2.49 18.28
CA ARG A 30 -15.20 3.35 17.51
C ARG A 30 -16.22 4.02 18.41
N GLN A 31 -16.85 3.27 19.33
CA GLN A 31 -17.80 3.84 20.29
C GLN A 31 -17.18 4.90 21.21
N VAL A 32 -15.90 4.76 21.61
CA VAL A 32 -15.21 5.77 22.43
C VAL A 32 -14.80 6.99 21.59
N TRP A 33 -14.31 6.79 20.37
CA TRP A 33 -14.02 7.87 19.41
C TRP A 33 -15.29 8.67 19.04
N GLU A 34 -16.43 7.98 18.86
CA GLU A 34 -17.76 8.58 18.63
C GLU A 34 -18.32 9.24 19.90
N ALA A 35 -18.10 8.66 21.08
CA ALA A 35 -18.53 9.26 22.34
C ALA A 35 -17.81 10.59 22.62
N ALA A 36 -16.54 10.73 22.19
CA ALA A 36 -15.83 12.01 22.23
C ALA A 36 -16.55 13.10 21.40
N TRP A 37 -17.26 12.72 20.32
CA TRP A 37 -18.09 13.65 19.53
C TRP A 37 -19.33 14.09 20.27
N GLN A 38 -20.08 13.11 20.76
CA GLN A 38 -21.36 13.31 21.39
C GLN A 38 -21.21 14.16 22.65
N LEU A 39 -20.14 13.90 23.43
CA LEU A 39 -19.78 14.70 24.61
C LEU A 39 -19.61 16.19 24.28
N TRP A 40 -19.00 16.50 23.13
CA TRP A 40 -18.78 17.87 22.67
C TRP A 40 -20.08 18.52 22.18
N GLU A 41 -20.89 17.82 21.39
CA GLU A 41 -22.13 18.35 20.79
C GLU A 41 -23.28 18.57 21.79
N ARG A 42 -23.47 17.70 22.80
CA ARG A 42 -24.78 17.59 23.50
C ARG A 42 -24.75 17.78 25.02
N GLY A 43 -23.58 17.93 25.65
CA GLY A 43 -23.47 18.45 27.01
C GLY A 43 -23.89 17.51 28.16
N ARG A 44 -24.42 18.09 29.26
CA ARG A 44 -24.32 17.59 30.66
C ARG A 44 -24.90 16.18 30.94
N GLU A 45 -25.93 15.73 30.22
CA GLU A 45 -26.54 14.40 30.42
C GLU A 45 -25.69 13.27 29.84
N GLU A 46 -25.00 13.53 28.74
CA GLU A 46 -24.12 12.55 28.09
C GLU A 46 -22.78 12.43 28.78
N LEU A 47 -22.33 13.45 29.53
CA LEU A 47 -21.21 13.33 30.47
C LEU A 47 -21.47 12.25 31.51
N LYS A 48 -22.69 12.17 32.05
CA LYS A 48 -23.05 11.14 33.05
C LYS A 48 -23.01 9.75 32.41
N ALA A 49 -23.58 9.61 31.21
CA ALA A 49 -23.49 8.36 30.44
C ALA A 49 -22.07 8.00 30.00
N LEU A 50 -21.21 8.98 29.71
CA LEU A 50 -19.78 8.77 29.43
C LEU A 50 -19.04 8.34 30.69
N VAL A 51 -19.25 9.01 31.83
CA VAL A 51 -18.68 8.66 33.13
C VAL A 51 -19.07 7.25 33.53
N ASP A 52 -20.33 6.86 33.35
CA ASP A 52 -20.84 5.51 33.66
C ASP A 52 -20.27 4.45 32.68
N ARG A 53 -20.07 4.80 31.40
CA ARG A 53 -19.37 3.95 30.41
C ARG A 53 -17.87 3.82 30.69
N LEU A 54 -17.18 4.89 31.05
CA LEU A 54 -15.77 4.88 31.45
C LEU A 54 -15.57 4.09 32.75
N ASN A 55 -16.50 4.22 33.71
CA ASN A 55 -16.51 3.47 34.96
C ASN A 55 -16.68 1.95 34.76
N SER A 56 -17.19 1.49 33.62
CA SER A 56 -17.41 0.07 33.34
C SER A 56 -16.33 -0.56 32.44
N SER A 57 -15.39 0.20 31.87
CA SER A 57 -14.71 -0.25 30.64
C SER A 57 -13.17 -0.37 30.62
N GLY A 58 -12.42 -0.11 31.70
CA GLY A 58 -10.98 -0.47 31.73
C GLY A 58 -10.02 0.48 32.45
N TRP A 59 -8.90 0.80 31.79
CA TRP A 59 -7.60 1.29 32.32
C TRP A 59 -7.65 2.50 33.28
N LEU A 60 -8.67 3.36 33.21
CA LEU A 60 -8.79 4.61 34.00
C LEU A 60 -9.93 4.62 35.05
N LYS A 61 -10.39 3.44 35.52
CA LYS A 61 -11.61 3.27 36.32
C LYS A 61 -11.69 4.18 37.59
N GLY A 62 -12.75 4.99 37.70
CA GLY A 62 -13.15 5.75 38.91
C GLY A 62 -12.60 7.17 39.06
N GLN A 63 -11.40 7.48 38.54
CA GLN A 63 -10.73 8.77 38.82
C GLN A 63 -11.05 9.89 37.82
N ALA A 64 -11.66 9.57 36.68
CA ALA A 64 -12.18 10.59 35.77
C ALA A 64 -13.19 11.51 36.49
N VAL A 65 -14.02 10.95 37.38
CA VAL A 65 -14.98 11.70 38.20
C VAL A 65 -14.26 12.67 39.15
N ASP A 66 -13.22 12.21 39.83
CA ASP A 66 -12.45 13.01 40.77
C ASP A 66 -11.63 14.11 40.07
N ALA A 67 -11.08 13.82 38.89
CA ALA A 67 -10.37 14.81 38.07
C ALA A 67 -11.34 15.89 37.55
N ILE A 68 -12.51 15.49 37.04
CA ILE A 68 -13.57 16.41 36.61
C ILE A 68 -14.07 17.25 37.79
N ALA A 69 -14.26 16.65 38.97
CA ALA A 69 -14.69 17.35 40.18
C ALA A 69 -13.63 18.35 40.68
N ALA A 70 -12.35 17.98 40.62
CA ALA A 70 -11.24 18.87 40.99
C ALA A 70 -11.14 20.08 40.06
N VAL A 71 -11.30 19.88 38.74
CA VAL A 71 -11.31 20.97 37.75
C VAL A 71 -12.53 21.86 37.96
N LYS A 72 -13.74 21.30 38.14
CA LYS A 72 -14.96 22.06 38.49
C LYS A 72 -14.78 22.91 39.75
N LYS A 73 -14.09 22.37 40.76
CA LYS A 73 -13.80 23.09 42.01
C LYS A 73 -12.81 24.23 41.77
N ALA A 74 -11.74 23.99 41.00
CA ALA A 74 -10.75 25.01 40.65
C ALA A 74 -11.37 26.13 39.81
N GLU A 75 -12.17 25.79 38.80
CA GLU A 75 -12.96 26.70 37.97
C GLU A 75 -13.84 27.61 38.85
N LYS A 76 -14.60 27.03 39.79
CA LYS A 76 -15.44 27.78 40.74
C LYS A 76 -14.62 28.71 41.66
N ILE A 77 -13.44 28.29 42.11
CA ILE A 77 -12.54 29.11 42.96
C ILE A 77 -11.97 30.30 42.17
N VAL A 78 -11.58 30.09 40.91
CA VAL A 78 -11.06 31.16 40.06
C VAL A 78 -12.17 32.15 39.71
N ILE A 79 -13.34 31.67 39.30
CA ILE A 79 -14.54 32.50 39.04
C ILE A 79 -14.87 33.36 40.27
N SER A 80 -14.89 32.77 41.47
CA SER A 80 -15.20 33.50 42.70
C SER A 80 -14.12 34.51 43.15
N ARG A 81 -12.83 34.25 42.86
CA ARG A 81 -11.74 35.23 43.11
C ARG A 81 -11.76 36.40 42.13
N MET A 82 -12.06 36.14 40.86
CA MET A 82 -12.11 37.16 39.80
C MET A 82 -13.36 38.05 39.94
N ALA A 83 -14.51 37.46 40.28
CA ALA A 83 -15.73 38.20 40.61
C ALA A 83 -15.53 39.19 41.77
N LYS A 84 -14.64 38.87 42.73
CA LYS A 84 -14.24 39.78 43.82
C LYS A 84 -13.29 40.91 43.39
N ARG A 85 -12.68 40.82 42.20
CA ARG A 85 -11.75 41.82 41.65
C ARG A 85 -12.39 42.72 40.58
N GLY A 86 -13.68 42.56 40.29
CA GLY A 86 -14.42 43.43 39.37
C GLY A 86 -14.08 43.26 37.89
N GLY A 87 -13.41 42.16 37.50
CA GLY A 87 -13.08 41.89 36.10
C GLY A 87 -14.30 41.43 35.29
N PRO A 88 -14.37 41.74 33.98
CA PRO A 88 -15.48 41.34 33.11
C PRO A 88 -15.58 39.81 32.98
N ILE A 89 -16.81 39.30 32.99
CA ILE A 89 -17.13 37.86 32.86
C ILE A 89 -16.61 37.27 31.55
N ASP A 90 -16.41 38.08 30.51
CA ASP A 90 -15.93 37.60 29.21
C ASP A 90 -14.44 37.22 29.21
N GLU A 91 -13.64 37.70 30.18
CA GLU A 91 -12.27 37.24 30.43
C GLU A 91 -12.23 35.87 31.15
N ILE A 92 -13.36 35.38 31.69
CA ILE A 92 -13.47 34.07 32.37
C ILE A 92 -13.23 32.91 31.39
N ARG A 93 -13.41 33.11 30.07
CA ARG A 93 -13.05 32.11 29.05
C ARG A 93 -11.53 31.84 28.95
N ARG A 94 -10.69 32.59 29.65
CA ARG A 94 -9.23 32.35 29.78
C ARG A 94 -8.83 31.56 31.04
N VAL A 95 -9.74 30.79 31.64
CA VAL A 95 -9.29 29.70 32.53
C VAL A 95 -8.76 28.60 31.62
N ASP A 96 -7.46 28.30 31.67
CA ASP A 96 -6.75 27.52 30.64
C ASP A 96 -7.42 26.17 30.28
N PHE A 97 -8.30 25.58 31.11
CA PHE A 97 -9.07 24.37 30.76
C PHE A 97 -10.44 24.29 31.46
N THR A 98 -11.52 24.00 30.73
CA THR A 98 -12.82 23.66 31.34
C THR A 98 -12.87 22.17 31.72
N TRP A 99 -13.81 21.79 32.59
CA TRP A 99 -14.01 20.37 32.90
C TRP A 99 -14.44 19.53 31.68
N LYS A 100 -15.02 20.17 30.65
CA LYS A 100 -15.41 19.50 29.39
C LYS A 100 -14.18 19.16 28.55
N ASP A 101 -13.23 20.08 28.44
CA ASP A 101 -12.00 19.89 27.66
C ASP A 101 -11.16 18.77 28.25
N VAL A 102 -11.07 18.74 29.59
CA VAL A 102 -10.39 17.68 30.34
C VAL A 102 -11.10 16.33 30.15
N ALA A 103 -12.44 16.29 30.16
CA ALA A 103 -13.19 15.06 29.90
C ALA A 103 -13.03 14.54 28.45
N LEU A 104 -12.96 15.46 27.49
CA LEU A 104 -12.70 15.16 26.09
C LEU A 104 -11.29 14.60 25.88
N ALA A 105 -10.27 15.26 26.43
CA ALA A 105 -8.89 14.79 26.39
C ALA A 105 -8.75 13.39 27.01
N TYR A 106 -9.47 13.08 28.10
CA TYR A 106 -9.52 11.71 28.63
C TYR A 106 -10.12 10.71 27.68
N THR A 107 -11.24 11.07 27.06
CA THR A 107 -11.93 10.16 26.15
C THR A 107 -11.03 9.83 24.96
N LEU A 108 -10.32 10.84 24.44
CA LEU A 108 -9.34 10.66 23.38
C LEU A 108 -8.14 9.82 23.83
N LEU A 109 -7.59 10.07 25.02
CA LEU A 109 -6.48 9.26 25.58
C LEU A 109 -6.88 7.81 25.82
N GLU A 110 -8.06 7.56 26.39
CA GLU A 110 -8.58 6.20 26.62
C GLU A 110 -8.83 5.49 25.29
N ALA A 111 -9.42 6.19 24.31
CA ALA A 111 -9.64 5.64 22.97
C ALA A 111 -8.32 5.26 22.30
N ALA A 112 -7.32 6.15 22.38
CA ALA A 112 -5.99 5.88 21.83
C ALA A 112 -5.31 4.74 22.58
N TYR A 113 -5.34 4.73 23.92
CA TYR A 113 -4.75 3.66 24.73
C TYR A 113 -5.37 2.30 24.43
N ARG A 114 -6.70 2.21 24.26
CA ARG A 114 -7.37 0.95 23.88
C ARG A 114 -7.03 0.51 22.47
N HIS A 115 -7.04 1.46 21.54
CA HIS A 115 -6.71 1.19 20.15
C HIS A 115 -5.27 0.68 20.03
N VAL A 116 -4.35 1.27 20.78
CA VAL A 116 -2.93 0.90 20.78
C VAL A 116 -2.68 -0.36 21.61
N SER A 117 -3.28 -0.47 22.80
CA SER A 117 -3.06 -1.51 23.83
C SER A 117 -1.59 -1.92 23.92
N PRO A 118 -0.71 -1.08 24.49
CA PRO A 118 0.73 -1.33 24.48
C PRO A 118 1.07 -2.69 25.10
N PRO A 119 1.93 -3.51 24.48
CA PRO A 119 2.51 -4.67 25.16
C PRO A 119 3.33 -4.19 26.37
N ASP A 120 3.69 -5.09 27.29
CA ASP A 120 4.62 -4.74 28.38
C ASP A 120 6.05 -4.62 27.82
N VAL A 121 6.30 -3.52 27.11
CA VAL A 121 7.59 -3.16 26.49
C VAL A 121 8.68 -3.15 27.55
N LYS A 122 8.36 -2.76 28.80
CA LYS A 122 9.31 -2.77 29.91
C LYS A 122 9.73 -4.19 30.25
N ALA A 123 8.80 -5.12 30.46
CA ALA A 123 9.13 -6.50 30.78
C ALA A 123 9.91 -7.17 29.64
N MET A 124 9.48 -6.93 28.40
CA MET A 124 10.14 -7.41 27.19
C MET A 124 11.61 -6.95 27.12
N VAL A 125 11.84 -5.63 27.21
CA VAL A 125 13.18 -5.07 27.07
C VAL A 125 14.08 -5.41 28.25
N ASN A 126 13.53 -5.46 29.48
CA ASN A 126 14.30 -5.86 30.66
C ASN A 126 14.83 -7.30 30.51
N LYS A 127 13.99 -8.23 30.04
CA LYS A 127 14.40 -9.62 29.80
C LYS A 127 15.54 -9.70 28.78
N ILE A 128 15.40 -9.00 27.64
CA ILE A 128 16.44 -8.94 26.60
C ILE A 128 17.73 -8.33 27.16
N ALA A 129 17.61 -7.24 27.91
CA ALA A 129 18.74 -6.52 28.49
C ALA A 129 19.50 -7.38 29.51
N GLU A 130 18.81 -8.13 30.38
CA GLU A 130 19.41 -9.05 31.34
C GLU A 130 20.19 -10.18 30.64
N GLU A 131 19.60 -10.79 29.60
CA GLU A 131 20.26 -11.84 28.82
C GLU A 131 21.52 -11.31 28.10
N LEU A 132 21.44 -10.15 27.45
CA LEU A 132 22.58 -9.51 26.77
C LEU A 132 23.69 -9.10 27.76
N LYS A 133 23.35 -8.53 28.92
CA LYS A 133 24.32 -8.19 29.96
C LYS A 133 25.04 -9.43 30.51
N SER A 134 24.39 -10.60 30.48
CA SER A 134 25.00 -11.88 30.85
C SER A 134 25.90 -12.50 29.76
N GLY A 135 26.07 -11.80 28.62
CA GLY A 135 26.88 -12.27 27.49
C GLY A 135 26.17 -13.26 26.56
N LYS A 136 24.86 -13.46 26.72
CA LYS A 136 24.08 -14.41 25.90
C LYS A 136 23.55 -13.74 24.64
N ALA A 137 23.51 -14.50 23.55
CA ALA A 137 22.77 -14.11 22.35
C ALA A 137 21.26 -14.24 22.59
N VAL A 138 20.47 -13.32 22.04
CA VAL A 138 19.02 -13.27 22.21
C VAL A 138 18.33 -13.38 20.86
N ASP A 139 17.35 -14.29 20.76
CA ASP A 139 16.43 -14.31 19.63
C ASP A 139 15.38 -13.19 19.79
N ALA A 140 15.50 -12.17 18.95
CA ALA A 140 14.67 -10.99 18.95
C ALA A 140 13.40 -11.12 18.08
N THR A 141 13.22 -12.25 17.40
CA THR A 141 12.27 -12.39 16.29
C THR A 141 10.83 -12.09 16.67
N GLU A 142 10.38 -12.70 17.78
CA GLU A 142 9.01 -12.52 18.25
C GLU A 142 8.80 -11.13 18.87
N TYR A 143 9.83 -10.57 19.51
CA TYR A 143 9.75 -9.28 20.19
C TYR A 143 9.55 -8.12 19.23
N TYR A 144 10.31 -8.06 18.12
CA TYR A 144 10.10 -6.98 17.15
C TYR A 144 8.78 -7.17 16.38
N LYS A 145 8.28 -8.40 16.14
CA LYS A 145 6.98 -8.63 15.49
C LYS A 145 5.83 -8.08 16.32
N GLN A 146 5.87 -8.32 17.64
CA GLN A 146 4.92 -7.72 18.58
C GLN A 146 5.00 -6.18 18.56
N LEU A 147 6.22 -5.65 18.49
CA LEU A 147 6.43 -4.20 18.39
C LEU A 147 5.96 -3.62 17.06
N ARG A 148 6.09 -4.33 15.93
CA ARG A 148 5.56 -3.93 14.62
C ARG A 148 4.05 -3.75 14.67
N ALA A 149 3.33 -4.76 15.13
CA ALA A 149 1.88 -4.70 15.27
C ALA A 149 1.45 -3.54 16.20
N PHE A 150 2.25 -3.26 17.23
CA PHE A 150 2.03 -2.11 18.11
C PHE A 150 2.27 -0.76 17.42
N LEU A 151 3.38 -0.61 16.68
CA LEU A 151 3.70 0.61 15.93
C LEU A 151 2.67 0.92 14.84
N GLU A 152 2.13 -0.09 14.16
CA GLU A 152 1.03 0.05 13.21
C GLU A 152 -0.21 0.65 13.88
N ARG A 153 -0.58 0.16 15.07
CA ARG A 153 -1.69 0.73 15.87
C ARG A 153 -1.39 2.13 16.40
N VAL A 154 -0.14 2.45 16.73
CA VAL A 154 0.25 3.82 17.11
C VAL A 154 0.08 4.78 15.94
N ARG A 155 0.52 4.41 14.72
CA ARG A 155 0.34 5.24 13.51
C ARG A 155 -1.14 5.43 13.18
N GLU A 156 -1.93 4.38 13.30
CA GLU A 156 -3.38 4.48 13.11
C GLU A 156 -4.03 5.38 14.17
N ALA A 157 -3.65 5.24 15.45
CA ALA A 157 -4.10 6.13 16.52
C ALA A 157 -3.68 7.58 16.27
N GLU A 158 -2.45 7.83 15.83
CA GLU A 158 -1.95 9.15 15.48
C GLU A 158 -2.82 9.78 14.38
N TRP A 159 -3.05 9.04 13.29
CA TRP A 159 -3.88 9.50 12.18
C TRP A 159 -5.30 9.84 12.63
N ARG A 160 -5.93 8.93 13.39
CA ARG A 160 -7.27 9.11 13.95
C ARG A 160 -7.34 10.27 14.94
N LEU A 161 -6.33 10.48 15.78
CA LEU A 161 -6.27 11.59 16.71
C LEU A 161 -6.14 12.92 16.01
N ARG A 162 -5.23 13.03 15.03
CA ARG A 162 -5.08 14.23 14.21
C ARG A 162 -6.38 14.55 13.47
N ALA A 163 -7.03 13.53 12.92
CA ALA A 163 -8.37 13.63 12.34
C ALA A 163 -9.34 14.28 13.37
N ARG A 164 -9.45 13.63 14.51
CA ARG A 164 -10.45 13.96 15.51
C ARG A 164 -10.26 15.34 16.16
N LEU A 165 -9.03 15.67 16.52
CA LEU A 165 -8.68 16.94 17.14
C LEU A 165 -8.97 18.11 16.21
N TRP A 166 -8.77 17.93 14.90
CA TRP A 166 -9.10 18.95 13.92
C TRP A 166 -10.60 19.17 13.79
N GLU A 167 -11.42 18.11 13.73
CA GLU A 167 -12.88 18.24 13.68
C GLU A 167 -13.42 19.01 14.89
N ILE A 168 -12.92 18.67 16.08
CA ILE A 168 -13.28 19.37 17.33
C ILE A 168 -12.91 20.86 17.23
N ARG A 169 -11.71 21.16 16.72
CA ARG A 169 -11.23 22.54 16.55
C ARG A 169 -12.11 23.33 15.58
N GLU A 170 -12.44 22.79 14.41
CA GLU A 170 -13.29 23.48 13.44
C GLU A 170 -14.69 23.71 13.99
N SER A 171 -15.30 22.73 14.65
CA SER A 171 -16.59 22.93 15.32
C SER A 171 -16.53 23.96 16.45
N ALA A 172 -15.42 24.04 17.21
CA ALA A 172 -15.21 25.07 18.22
C ALA A 172 -15.17 26.48 17.59
N ARG A 173 -14.54 26.61 16.41
CA ARG A 173 -14.48 27.86 15.63
C ARG A 173 -15.87 28.31 15.18
N GLU A 174 -16.67 27.41 14.60
CA GLU A 174 -18.05 27.71 14.16
C GLU A 174 -18.95 28.22 15.30
N LEU A 175 -18.66 27.81 16.53
CA LEU A 175 -19.41 28.17 17.73
C LEU A 175 -18.81 29.35 18.51
N GLY A 176 -17.71 29.97 18.03
CA GLY A 176 -17.04 31.09 18.70
C GLY A 176 -16.45 30.72 20.08
N LEU A 177 -15.94 29.51 20.22
CA LEU A 177 -15.31 28.97 21.43
C LEU A 177 -13.77 28.98 21.33
N THR A 178 -13.09 28.73 22.46
CA THR A 178 -11.63 28.71 22.54
C THR A 178 -11.04 27.53 21.76
N GLU A 179 -10.42 27.80 20.61
CA GLU A 179 -9.81 26.77 19.73
C GLU A 179 -8.40 26.34 20.17
N GLY A 180 -7.68 27.20 20.90
CA GLY A 180 -6.27 27.05 21.22
C GLY A 180 -5.90 25.71 21.88
N GLU A 181 -6.77 25.16 22.72
CA GLU A 181 -6.47 23.90 23.44
C GLU A 181 -6.52 22.65 22.56
N PHE A 182 -7.11 22.76 21.38
CA PHE A 182 -7.17 21.70 20.39
C PHE A 182 -6.24 21.94 19.19
N GLU A 183 -5.38 22.95 19.29
CA GLU A 183 -4.31 23.17 18.33
C GLU A 183 -3.14 22.21 18.58
N LEU A 184 -2.63 21.62 17.50
CA LEU A 184 -1.42 20.81 17.51
C LEU A 184 -0.25 21.68 17.10
N GLU A 185 0.50 22.16 18.10
CA GLU A 185 1.69 22.98 17.89
C GLU A 185 2.96 22.26 18.32
N LEU A 186 2.92 21.58 19.47
CA LEU A 186 4.07 21.07 20.20
C LEU A 186 4.07 19.56 20.36
N ALA A 187 3.03 18.84 19.90
CA ALA A 187 2.86 17.41 20.12
C ALA A 187 4.10 16.56 19.80
N GLU A 188 4.68 16.73 18.62
CA GLU A 188 5.83 15.94 18.17
C GLU A 188 7.10 16.28 18.95
N GLU A 189 7.31 17.57 19.26
CA GLU A 189 8.44 18.03 20.07
C GLU A 189 8.32 17.51 21.50
N LEU A 190 7.13 17.61 22.09
CA LEU A 190 6.82 17.08 23.42
C LEU A 190 6.97 15.55 23.47
N ALA A 191 6.57 14.85 22.40
CA ALA A 191 6.76 13.40 22.29
C ALA A 191 8.24 12.99 22.30
N ARG A 192 9.14 13.88 21.89
CA ARG A 192 10.59 13.64 21.81
C ARG A 192 11.39 14.28 22.93
N ALA A 193 10.77 15.17 23.70
CA ALA A 193 11.41 15.97 24.73
C ALA A 193 12.07 15.08 25.80
N ASN A 194 13.30 15.43 26.18
CA ASN A 194 13.95 14.83 27.35
C ASN A 194 13.50 15.49 28.66
N ALA A 195 13.96 14.94 29.80
CA ALA A 195 13.62 15.42 31.14
C ALA A 195 13.85 16.93 31.36
N LEU A 196 14.93 17.49 30.82
CA LEU A 196 15.29 18.90 30.98
C LEU A 196 14.42 19.80 30.10
N GLU A 197 14.10 19.32 28.89
CA GLU A 197 13.30 20.02 27.89
C GLU A 197 11.82 20.08 28.26
N LEU A 198 11.30 19.15 29.08
CA LEU A 198 9.90 19.16 29.54
C LEU A 198 9.46 20.49 30.19
N ASN A 199 10.39 21.26 30.75
CA ASN A 199 10.12 22.59 31.30
C ASN A 199 9.74 23.62 30.21
N GLN A 200 10.22 23.43 28.98
CA GLN A 200 9.98 24.31 27.84
C GLN A 200 8.57 24.14 27.25
N PHE A 201 7.90 23.03 27.57
CA PHE A 201 6.56 22.68 27.06
C PHE A 201 5.44 23.01 28.06
N GLY A 202 5.66 23.99 28.95
CA GLY A 202 4.65 24.43 29.91
C GLY A 202 3.36 24.94 29.24
N ASN A 203 3.48 25.42 28.01
CA ASN A 203 2.39 25.93 27.17
C ASN A 203 1.81 24.89 26.18
N ALA A 204 2.21 23.61 26.25
CA ALA A 204 1.63 22.57 25.40
C ALA A 204 0.13 22.45 25.66
N THR A 205 -0.66 22.39 24.58
CA THR A 205 -2.12 22.31 24.63
C THR A 205 -2.59 20.93 25.11
N LEU A 206 -3.89 20.75 25.35
CA LEU A 206 -4.44 19.41 25.59
C LEU A 206 -4.22 18.49 24.39
N ALA A 207 -4.50 18.97 23.17
CA ALA A 207 -4.25 18.22 21.95
C ALA A 207 -2.79 17.78 21.84
N ASP A 208 -1.84 18.67 22.14
CA ASP A 208 -0.42 18.38 22.14
C ASP A 208 -0.08 17.26 23.11
N LYS A 209 -0.57 17.33 24.35
CA LYS A 209 -0.33 16.32 25.38
C LYS A 209 -0.95 14.97 25.02
N VAL A 210 -2.15 14.95 24.45
CA VAL A 210 -2.82 13.72 24.03
C VAL A 210 -2.07 13.05 22.89
N LEU A 211 -1.74 13.82 21.85
CA LEU A 211 -1.01 13.28 20.71
C LEU A 211 0.43 12.91 21.07
N ALA A 212 1.11 13.73 21.88
CA ALA A 212 2.45 13.45 22.37
C ALA A 212 2.51 12.16 23.19
N PHE A 213 1.47 11.90 24.00
CA PHE A 213 1.35 10.63 24.72
C PHE A 213 1.40 9.46 23.73
N VAL A 214 0.56 9.48 22.69
CA VAL A 214 0.46 8.39 21.70
C VAL A 214 1.73 8.24 20.88
N LEU A 215 2.26 9.34 20.35
CA LEU A 215 3.51 9.36 19.60
C LEU A 215 4.66 8.78 20.45
N GLY A 216 4.75 9.22 21.71
CA GLY A 216 5.77 8.76 22.64
C GLY A 216 5.62 7.32 23.12
N LEU A 217 4.45 6.66 22.91
CA LEU A 217 4.30 5.23 23.20
C LEU A 217 5.19 4.37 22.29
N ALA A 218 5.36 4.77 21.02
CA ALA A 218 6.20 4.05 20.06
C ALA A 218 7.69 4.06 20.45
N THR A 219 8.12 5.06 21.23
CA THR A 219 9.53 5.39 21.43
C THR A 219 9.94 5.34 22.90
N ASP A 220 9.04 4.86 23.76
CA ASP A 220 9.19 4.86 25.23
C ASP A 220 9.56 6.25 25.78
N ALA A 221 8.96 7.29 25.21
CA ALA A 221 9.25 8.68 25.55
C ALA A 221 8.97 8.98 27.03
N ILE A 222 9.74 9.91 27.61
CA ILE A 222 9.69 10.20 29.03
C ILE A 222 8.31 10.71 29.48
N TYR A 223 7.67 11.53 28.66
CA TYR A 223 6.33 12.04 28.92
C TYR A 223 5.31 10.90 28.95
N SER A 224 5.26 10.07 27.91
CA SER A 224 4.32 8.93 27.83
C SER A 224 4.53 7.92 28.95
N ARG A 225 5.78 7.62 29.31
CA ARG A 225 6.11 6.79 30.48
C ARG A 225 5.56 7.36 31.78
N ALA A 226 5.75 8.67 32.00
CA ALA A 226 5.24 9.32 33.20
C ALA A 226 3.71 9.28 33.25
N VAL A 227 3.01 9.48 32.12
CA VAL A 227 1.56 9.34 32.02
C VAL A 227 1.09 7.91 32.34
N LEU A 228 1.72 6.89 31.74
CA LEU A 228 1.39 5.48 31.99
C LEU A 228 1.56 5.08 33.46
N GLU A 229 2.64 5.52 34.10
CA GLU A 229 2.92 5.23 35.50
C GLU A 229 1.94 5.92 36.45
N LEU A 230 1.57 7.17 36.16
CA LEU A 230 0.49 7.82 36.89
C LEU A 230 -0.83 7.05 36.71
N ALA A 231 -1.14 6.57 35.51
CA ALA A 231 -2.37 5.82 35.24
C ALA A 231 -2.46 4.51 36.03
N LYS A 232 -1.37 3.73 36.13
CA LYS A 232 -1.32 2.51 36.95
C LYS A 232 -1.65 2.75 38.43
N ARG A 233 -1.36 3.96 38.92
CA ARG A 233 -1.60 4.39 40.33
C ARG A 233 -2.93 5.10 40.51
N GLY A 234 -3.67 5.28 39.41
CA GLY A 234 -4.93 5.97 39.45
C GLY A 234 -4.84 7.51 39.39
N GLU A 235 -3.70 8.05 39.00
CA GLU A 235 -3.48 9.49 38.80
C GLU A 235 -3.36 9.86 37.31
N GLY A 236 -3.40 8.87 36.41
CA GLY A 236 -3.27 9.03 34.96
C GLY A 236 -4.23 10.05 34.37
N PRO A 237 -5.49 10.14 34.84
CA PRO A 237 -6.35 11.23 34.42
C PRO A 237 -5.71 12.59 34.73
N ARG A 238 -5.06 12.85 35.86
CA ARG A 238 -4.52 14.21 36.08
C ARG A 238 -3.43 14.66 35.10
N ALA A 239 -2.85 13.77 34.28
CA ALA A 239 -1.74 14.10 33.40
C ALA A 239 -2.00 15.24 32.39
N PRO A 240 -3.09 15.26 31.59
CA PRO A 240 -3.32 16.30 30.60
C PRO A 240 -3.60 17.67 31.23
N ALA A 241 -4.12 17.68 32.47
CA ALA A 241 -4.37 18.89 33.26
C ALA A 241 -3.13 19.45 33.95
N LEU A 242 -1.99 18.75 33.91
CA LEU A 242 -0.72 19.18 34.47
C LEU A 242 0.22 19.68 33.37
N THR A 243 1.24 20.46 33.75
CA THR A 243 2.34 20.77 32.83
C THR A 243 3.21 19.52 32.63
N PRO A 244 3.83 19.32 31.45
CA PRO A 244 4.67 18.14 31.19
C PRO A 244 5.77 17.93 32.24
N SER A 245 6.42 19.02 32.67
CA SER A 245 7.38 18.98 33.78
C SER A 245 6.76 18.51 35.10
N SER A 246 5.55 18.97 35.46
CA SER A 246 4.87 18.52 36.68
C SER A 246 4.50 17.04 36.64
N VAL A 247 4.08 16.54 35.47
CA VAL A 247 3.82 15.10 35.24
C VAL A 247 5.08 14.30 35.54
N TYR A 248 6.23 14.73 35.00
CA TYR A 248 7.52 14.09 35.23
C TYR A 248 8.01 14.19 36.69
N GLN A 249 7.90 15.34 37.33
CA GLN A 249 8.32 15.52 38.73
C GLN A 249 7.56 14.60 39.69
N LYS A 250 6.27 14.36 39.43
CA LYS A 250 5.49 13.37 40.19
C LYS A 250 5.97 11.94 39.96
N TYR A 251 6.40 11.63 38.73
CA TYR A 251 7.00 10.35 38.39
C TYR A 251 8.36 10.14 39.10
N VAL A 252 9.23 11.16 39.13
CA VAL A 252 10.59 11.09 39.73
C VAL A 252 10.60 11.04 41.25
N LYS A 253 9.77 11.84 41.94
CA LYS A 253 9.73 11.92 43.42
C LYS A 253 9.52 10.58 44.15
N GLN A 254 9.20 9.52 43.42
CA GLN A 254 8.90 8.19 43.97
C GLN A 254 9.85 7.10 43.45
N LYS A 255 10.86 7.43 42.63
CA LYS A 255 11.91 6.49 42.18
C LYS A 255 13.24 6.78 42.89
N GLY A 256 13.90 5.74 43.41
CA GLY A 256 15.25 5.85 43.97
C GLY A 256 16.33 5.90 42.86
N ALA A 257 17.50 6.46 43.18
CA ALA A 257 18.63 6.73 42.28
C ALA A 257 19.22 5.53 41.50
N ARG A 258 18.71 4.31 41.71
CA ARG A 258 19.23 3.07 41.08
C ARG A 258 18.68 2.82 39.66
N ASP A 259 17.55 3.43 39.29
CA ASP A 259 16.86 3.23 37.99
C ASP A 259 17.42 4.10 36.84
N GLU A 260 18.18 5.16 37.14
CA GLU A 260 18.70 6.12 36.13
C GLU A 260 19.88 5.57 35.32
N ALA A 261 20.59 4.55 35.83
CA ALA A 261 21.77 3.96 35.16
C ALA A 261 21.41 2.92 34.06
N GLU A 262 20.20 2.35 34.06
CA GLU A 262 19.75 1.37 33.05
C GLU A 262 18.96 1.98 31.88
N GLU A 263 18.61 3.26 31.97
CA GLU A 263 17.75 3.96 31.02
C GLU A 263 18.34 4.06 29.59
N PRO A 264 19.65 4.33 29.37
CA PRO A 264 20.19 4.49 28.02
C PRO A 264 20.14 3.21 27.19
N PHE A 265 20.56 2.07 27.76
CA PHE A 265 20.59 0.80 27.04
C PHE A 265 19.19 0.30 26.71
N ARG A 266 18.23 0.50 27.61
CA ARG A 266 16.82 0.20 27.34
C ARG A 266 16.26 1.02 26.18
N VAL A 267 16.54 2.32 26.13
CA VAL A 267 16.12 3.20 25.02
C VAL A 267 16.73 2.74 23.70
N VAL A 268 18.00 2.33 23.70
CA VAL A 268 18.67 1.75 22.52
C VAL A 268 17.94 0.50 22.04
N LEU A 269 17.65 -0.45 22.93
CA LEU A 269 16.95 -1.68 22.58
C LEU A 269 15.54 -1.43 22.03
N VAL A 270 14.78 -0.49 22.61
CA VAL A 270 13.46 -0.10 22.08
C VAL A 270 13.58 0.44 20.66
N LYS A 271 14.49 1.40 20.42
CA LYS A 271 14.70 1.98 19.08
C LYS A 271 15.18 0.95 18.07
N LEU A 272 16.08 0.06 18.48
CA LEU A 272 16.57 -1.02 17.63
C LEU A 272 15.46 -2.00 17.26
N LEU A 273 14.70 -2.50 18.24
CA LEU A 273 13.57 -3.39 17.98
C LEU A 273 12.50 -2.71 17.12
N ALA A 274 12.24 -1.41 17.34
CA ALA A 274 11.29 -0.64 16.53
C ALA A 274 11.75 -0.52 15.07
N ALA A 275 13.05 -0.36 14.84
CA ALA A 275 13.60 -0.33 13.50
C ALA A 275 13.64 -1.71 12.83
N LEU A 276 13.93 -2.77 13.58
CA LEU A 276 13.80 -4.15 13.11
C LEU A 276 12.34 -4.49 12.76
N ALA A 277 11.39 -3.93 13.51
CA ALA A 277 9.96 -4.03 13.23
C ALA A 277 9.52 -3.40 11.91
N ALA A 278 10.27 -2.43 11.38
CA ALA A 278 10.02 -1.89 10.05
C ALA A 278 10.47 -2.84 8.92
N LEU A 279 11.14 -3.96 9.25
CA LEU A 279 11.68 -4.93 8.31
C LEU A 279 10.97 -6.29 8.42
N ASP A 280 10.70 -6.94 7.28
CA ASP A 280 10.11 -8.30 7.25
C ASP A 280 11.21 -9.38 7.37
N LEU A 281 11.87 -9.44 8.52
CA LEU A 281 12.96 -10.40 8.80
C LEU A 281 12.42 -11.79 9.20
N LYS A 282 13.20 -12.86 8.99
CA LYS A 282 12.79 -14.23 9.35
C LYS A 282 13.30 -14.66 10.73
N ASP A 283 14.61 -14.51 10.95
CA ASP A 283 15.30 -14.81 12.20
C ASP A 283 16.16 -13.60 12.55
N VAL A 284 16.14 -13.12 13.79
CA VAL A 284 16.98 -12.01 14.25
C VAL A 284 17.63 -12.36 15.58
N ILE A 285 18.94 -12.49 15.57
CA ILE A 285 19.77 -12.74 16.74
C ILE A 285 20.53 -11.47 17.10
N ILE A 286 20.43 -11.04 18.36
CA ILE A 286 21.19 -9.91 18.90
C ILE A 286 22.25 -10.47 19.85
N THR A 287 23.51 -10.13 19.60
CA THR A 287 24.65 -10.58 20.40
C THR A 287 25.39 -9.36 20.97
N PRO A 288 25.77 -9.34 22.25
CA PRO A 288 26.53 -8.24 22.82
C PRO A 288 27.98 -8.25 22.31
N LYS A 289 28.49 -7.11 21.82
CA LYS A 289 29.92 -6.93 21.52
C LYS A 289 30.64 -6.14 22.61
N LEU A 290 30.07 -5.00 23.01
CA LEU A 290 30.63 -4.12 24.04
C LEU A 290 29.50 -3.39 24.76
N LEU A 291 29.48 -3.42 26.09
CA LEU A 291 28.51 -2.69 26.91
C LEU A 291 29.26 -1.89 27.97
N THR A 292 29.24 -0.57 27.89
CA THR A 292 29.84 0.34 28.89
C THR A 292 28.78 1.29 29.45
N ALA A 293 29.14 2.08 30.46
CA ALA A 293 28.23 3.08 31.05
C ALA A 293 27.92 4.27 30.11
N GLU A 294 28.78 4.54 29.11
CA GLU A 294 28.71 5.74 28.25
C GLU A 294 28.32 5.40 26.79
N GLY A 295 28.39 4.14 26.40
CA GLY A 295 28.08 3.66 25.05
C GLY A 295 28.20 2.14 24.92
N GLY A 296 27.91 1.62 23.73
CA GLY A 296 28.07 0.20 23.48
C GLY A 296 27.85 -0.18 22.02
N ALA A 297 28.03 -1.46 21.74
CA ALA A 297 27.84 -2.06 20.44
C ALA A 297 27.17 -3.43 20.58
N LEU A 298 26.14 -3.65 19.77
CA LEU A 298 25.48 -4.93 19.56
C LEU A 298 25.77 -5.42 18.15
N GLU A 299 25.94 -6.72 17.99
CA GLU A 299 25.89 -7.38 16.69
C GLU A 299 24.48 -7.90 16.45
N VAL A 300 23.91 -7.54 15.30
CA VAL A 300 22.60 -8.00 14.86
C VAL A 300 22.83 -8.91 13.67
N VAL A 301 22.51 -10.19 13.83
CA VAL A 301 22.52 -11.19 12.77
C VAL A 301 21.07 -11.45 12.39
N ALA A 302 20.71 -11.15 11.14
CA ALA A 302 19.36 -11.34 10.65
C ALA A 302 19.35 -12.20 9.40
N ARG A 303 18.34 -13.07 9.26
CA ARG A 303 18.05 -13.74 7.99
C ARG A 303 17.07 -12.91 7.18
N VAL A 304 17.57 -12.39 6.08
CA VAL A 304 16.84 -11.57 5.11
C VAL A 304 16.48 -12.41 3.89
N ARG A 305 15.29 -12.19 3.34
CA ARG A 305 14.93 -12.76 2.05
C ARG A 305 15.40 -11.81 0.96
N THR A 306 16.18 -12.33 0.02
CA THR A 306 16.65 -11.64 -1.17
C THR A 306 16.14 -12.36 -2.41
N GLU A 307 16.26 -11.75 -3.59
CA GLU A 307 15.97 -12.38 -4.89
C GLU A 307 16.73 -13.71 -5.07
N GLU A 308 17.92 -13.82 -4.48
CA GLU A 308 18.77 -15.01 -4.57
C GLU A 308 18.40 -16.11 -3.56
N GLY A 309 17.58 -15.80 -2.54
CA GLY A 309 17.18 -16.72 -1.47
C GLY A 309 17.27 -16.09 -0.08
N VAL A 310 17.21 -16.91 0.98
CA VAL A 310 17.44 -16.44 2.36
C VAL A 310 18.94 -16.30 2.60
N LYS A 311 19.38 -15.08 2.90
CA LYS A 311 20.77 -14.78 3.26
C LYS A 311 20.84 -14.33 4.71
N GLU A 312 21.92 -14.71 5.37
CA GLU A 312 22.26 -14.15 6.67
C GLU A 312 23.04 -12.85 6.47
N VAL A 313 22.61 -11.79 7.15
CA VAL A 313 23.29 -10.49 7.16
C VAL A 313 23.63 -10.14 8.60
N SER A 314 24.89 -9.80 8.84
CA SER A 314 25.34 -9.31 10.14
C SER A 314 25.61 -7.82 10.06
N GLY A 315 25.15 -7.07 11.06
CA GLY A 315 25.41 -5.64 11.17
C GLY A 315 25.81 -5.28 12.59
N GLU A 316 26.65 -4.26 12.71
CA GLU A 316 26.96 -3.66 13.99
C GLU A 316 26.03 -2.49 14.24
N VAL A 317 25.42 -2.47 15.43
CA VAL A 317 24.61 -1.39 15.95
C VAL A 317 25.35 -0.78 17.13
N ALA A 318 25.94 0.39 16.91
CA ALA A 318 26.69 1.12 17.92
C ALA A 318 25.91 2.35 18.39
N TRP A 319 26.07 2.75 19.64
CA TRP A 319 25.48 3.99 20.14
C TRP A 319 26.44 4.77 21.01
N GLU A 320 26.25 6.09 20.95
CA GLU A 320 26.91 7.06 21.80
C GLU A 320 25.87 7.88 22.56
N LYS A 321 26.18 8.19 23.81
CA LYS A 321 25.37 9.09 24.63
C LYS A 321 25.93 10.50 24.50
N LEU A 322 25.15 11.39 23.91
CA LEU A 322 25.39 12.84 23.92
C LEU A 322 24.69 13.47 25.13
N GLU A 323 24.99 14.73 25.46
CA GLU A 323 24.46 15.43 26.65
C GLU A 323 22.93 15.35 26.80
N SER A 324 22.19 15.25 25.68
CA SER A 324 20.73 15.24 25.64
C SER A 324 20.08 14.13 24.80
N SER A 325 20.87 13.27 24.13
CA SER A 325 20.33 12.27 23.19
C SER A 325 21.21 11.03 23.06
N ILE A 326 20.62 9.94 22.54
CA ILE A 326 21.36 8.73 22.16
C ILE A 326 21.24 8.56 20.66
N THR A 327 22.37 8.63 19.98
CA THR A 327 22.49 8.37 18.54
C THR A 327 22.87 6.91 18.35
N ILE A 328 22.17 6.22 17.45
CA ILE A 328 22.39 4.81 17.16
C ILE A 328 22.79 4.71 15.69
N HIS A 329 23.99 4.19 15.45
CA HIS A 329 24.56 4.00 14.13
C HIS A 329 24.48 2.53 13.71
N ILE A 330 24.32 2.29 12.41
CA ILE A 330 24.38 0.95 11.84
C ILE A 330 25.48 0.87 10.79
N LYS A 331 26.20 -0.24 10.76
CA LYS A 331 27.24 -0.54 9.75
C LYS A 331 27.25 -2.02 9.40
N GLY A 332 27.93 -2.38 8.31
CA GLY A 332 28.15 -3.76 7.90
C GLY A 332 27.03 -4.35 7.02
N GLY A 333 26.90 -5.67 7.04
CA GLY A 333 25.99 -6.43 6.17
C GLY A 333 24.51 -6.06 6.30
N LEU A 334 24.03 -5.73 7.51
CA LEU A 334 22.65 -5.25 7.69
C LEU A 334 22.41 -3.91 6.98
N LEU A 335 23.36 -2.98 7.06
CA LEU A 335 23.28 -1.72 6.31
C LEU A 335 23.29 -1.99 4.80
N ASN A 336 24.23 -2.81 4.33
CA ASN A 336 24.38 -3.14 2.92
C ASN A 336 23.12 -3.78 2.32
N PHE A 337 22.39 -4.57 3.10
CA PHE A 337 21.08 -5.08 2.71
C PHE A 337 20.05 -3.96 2.51
N LEU A 338 20.02 -2.98 3.42
CA LEU A 338 19.06 -1.88 3.38
C LEU A 338 19.32 -0.86 2.25
N LYS A 339 20.56 -0.75 1.77
CA LYS A 339 20.95 0.17 0.70
C LYS A 339 20.21 -0.09 -0.62
N ASN A 340 19.87 -1.36 -0.90
CA ASN A 340 19.26 -1.85 -2.15
C ASN A 340 19.68 -1.05 -3.41
N GLU A 341 20.99 -0.88 -3.61
CA GLU A 341 21.53 0.06 -4.62
C GLU A 341 21.10 -0.33 -6.03
N LYS A 342 20.94 -1.63 -6.30
CA LYS A 342 20.42 -2.15 -7.56
C LYS A 342 19.07 -1.55 -7.95
N PHE A 343 18.18 -1.33 -6.99
CA PHE A 343 16.90 -0.68 -7.27
C PHE A 343 17.11 0.73 -7.81
N VAL A 344 17.91 1.55 -7.12
CA VAL A 344 18.21 2.93 -7.54
C VAL A 344 18.95 2.95 -8.87
N GLU A 345 19.94 2.07 -9.06
CA GLU A 345 20.72 1.93 -10.30
C GLU A 345 19.84 1.55 -11.50
N GLY A 346 18.81 0.73 -11.27
CA GLY A 346 17.84 0.32 -12.30
C GLY A 346 16.91 1.43 -12.76
N ILE A 347 16.80 2.54 -12.01
CA ILE A 347 15.93 3.66 -12.35
C ILE A 347 16.47 4.44 -13.53
N LYS A 348 15.64 4.59 -14.56
CA LYS A 348 15.94 5.40 -15.74
C LYS A 348 15.56 6.87 -15.52
N GLU A 349 16.40 7.76 -16.05
CA GLU A 349 16.10 9.19 -16.11
C GLU A 349 14.80 9.44 -16.90
N ASP A 350 14.05 10.46 -16.47
CA ASP A 350 12.83 10.92 -17.16
C ASP A 350 12.99 12.37 -17.64
N ASP A 351 13.46 12.53 -18.86
CA ASP A 351 13.64 13.84 -19.48
C ASP A 351 12.32 14.61 -19.67
N THR A 352 11.16 13.93 -19.61
CA THR A 352 9.85 14.55 -19.87
C THR A 352 9.21 15.21 -18.64
N VAL A 353 9.78 14.98 -17.45
CA VAL A 353 9.27 15.46 -16.15
C VAL A 353 10.35 16.22 -15.35
N LYS A 354 11.62 16.13 -15.78
CA LYS A 354 12.79 16.69 -15.10
C LYS A 354 12.69 18.19 -14.78
N ASN A 355 12.20 19.02 -15.70
CA ASN A 355 12.30 20.48 -15.53
C ASN A 355 11.44 21.03 -14.37
N GLY A 356 10.13 20.74 -14.33
CA GLY A 356 9.26 21.21 -13.24
C GLY A 356 9.64 20.59 -11.89
N PHE A 357 9.93 19.29 -11.89
CA PHE A 357 10.24 18.53 -10.68
C PHE A 357 11.58 18.94 -10.06
N VAL A 358 12.65 19.10 -10.86
CA VAL A 358 13.97 19.58 -10.38
C VAL A 358 13.87 21.00 -9.83
N ARG A 359 13.11 21.90 -10.47
CA ARG A 359 12.88 23.25 -9.96
C ARG A 359 12.23 23.24 -8.58
N GLY A 360 11.30 22.33 -8.33
CA GLY A 360 10.67 22.17 -7.02
C GLY A 360 11.71 21.76 -5.96
N TRP A 361 12.53 20.74 -6.27
CA TRP A 361 13.62 20.30 -5.40
C TRP A 361 14.68 21.37 -5.11
N LEU A 362 14.97 22.25 -6.07
CA LEU A 362 15.90 23.36 -5.85
C LEU A 362 15.45 24.30 -4.73
N THR A 363 14.14 24.38 -4.49
CA THR A 363 13.54 25.24 -3.46
C THR A 363 13.42 24.59 -2.08
N THR A 364 13.86 23.34 -1.90
CA THR A 364 13.76 22.55 -0.65
C THR A 364 15.13 22.39 0.03
N ASP A 365 15.51 21.22 0.56
CA ASP A 365 16.81 20.97 1.19
C ASP A 365 18.02 20.73 0.23
N ALA A 366 17.90 21.05 -1.07
CA ALA A 366 19.01 20.88 -2.02
C ALA A 366 20.17 21.87 -1.76
N SER A 367 21.41 21.40 -1.74
CA SER A 367 22.61 22.25 -1.60
C SER A 367 23.28 22.50 -2.95
N VAL A 368 23.92 23.65 -3.12
CA VAL A 368 24.65 24.01 -4.36
C VAL A 368 26.09 24.38 -4.01
N GLY A 369 27.06 23.68 -4.59
CA GLY A 369 28.48 23.92 -4.35
C GLY A 369 29.35 23.19 -5.37
N GLU A 370 30.55 23.72 -5.62
CA GLU A 370 31.57 23.08 -6.50
C GLU A 370 31.07 22.71 -7.91
N GLY A 371 30.13 23.49 -8.46
CA GLY A 371 29.60 23.24 -9.80
C GLY A 371 28.57 22.10 -9.89
N VAL A 372 28.01 21.67 -8.75
CA VAL A 372 26.98 20.62 -8.69
C VAL A 372 25.85 20.99 -7.71
N ILE A 373 24.68 20.37 -7.89
CA ILE A 373 23.64 20.31 -6.86
C ILE A 373 23.79 19.01 -6.11
N MET A 374 23.79 19.07 -4.78
CA MET A 374 23.85 17.94 -3.87
C MET A 374 22.50 17.78 -3.17
N ALA A 375 22.02 16.54 -3.08
CA ALA A 375 20.82 16.20 -2.33
C ALA A 375 21.10 14.99 -1.44
N ASN A 376 20.71 15.09 -0.17
CA ASN A 376 20.84 14.02 0.80
C ASN A 376 19.44 13.56 1.22
N THR A 377 19.23 12.25 1.26
CA THR A 377 17.97 11.68 1.77
C THR A 377 18.24 10.44 2.58
N THR A 378 17.26 10.08 3.41
CA THR A 378 17.23 8.79 4.12
C THR A 378 16.21 7.81 3.55
N SER A 379 15.59 8.16 2.42
CA SER A 379 14.60 7.34 1.73
C SER A 379 15.17 6.82 0.41
N LEU A 380 15.11 5.49 0.25
CA LEU A 380 15.39 4.78 -0.99
C LEU A 380 14.46 5.27 -2.13
N PHE A 381 13.19 5.53 -1.82
CA PHE A 381 12.23 6.09 -2.76
C PHE A 381 12.64 7.50 -3.24
N GLN A 382 13.05 8.38 -2.33
CA GLN A 382 13.57 9.70 -2.71
C GLN A 382 14.89 9.61 -3.48
N ALA A 383 15.76 8.66 -3.15
CA ALA A 383 16.99 8.40 -3.91
C ALA A 383 16.68 7.97 -5.35
N ALA A 384 15.67 7.11 -5.54
CA ALA A 384 15.16 6.74 -6.86
C ALA A 384 14.59 7.96 -7.62
N LEU A 385 13.90 8.88 -6.94
CA LEU A 385 13.45 10.14 -7.54
C LEU A 385 14.62 11.05 -7.93
N TYR A 386 15.68 11.13 -7.12
CA TYR A 386 16.90 11.86 -7.49
C TYR A 386 17.48 11.28 -8.77
N LYS A 387 17.63 9.95 -8.83
CA LYS A 387 18.15 9.27 -10.01
C LYS A 387 17.29 9.55 -11.24
N ALA A 388 15.97 9.40 -11.12
CA ALA A 388 15.04 9.69 -12.22
C ALA A 388 15.04 11.15 -12.66
N SER A 389 15.36 12.07 -11.75
CA SER A 389 15.46 13.51 -12.00
C SER A 389 16.83 13.94 -12.54
N GLY A 390 17.72 12.99 -12.83
CA GLY A 390 19.05 13.25 -13.40
C GLY A 390 20.14 13.63 -12.40
N PHE A 391 19.98 13.22 -11.13
CA PHE A 391 21.12 13.21 -10.22
C PHE A 391 22.09 12.08 -10.60
N GLU A 392 23.38 12.40 -10.65
CA GLU A 392 24.45 11.46 -10.88
C GLU A 392 24.96 10.93 -9.53
N GLY A 393 25.65 9.78 -9.54
CA GLY A 393 26.30 9.25 -8.35
C GLY A 393 25.39 9.00 -7.14
N VAL A 394 24.07 8.82 -7.34
CA VAL A 394 23.13 8.52 -6.24
C VAL A 394 23.55 7.20 -5.59
N ARG A 395 24.17 7.28 -4.42
CA ARG A 395 24.76 6.13 -3.72
C ARG A 395 24.49 6.24 -2.23
N ALA A 396 24.47 5.08 -1.58
CA ALA A 396 24.32 5.03 -0.14
C ALA A 396 25.67 5.15 0.56
N GLU A 397 25.71 5.96 1.61
CA GLU A 397 26.84 6.11 2.51
C GLU A 397 27.09 4.83 3.32
N ASP A 398 28.34 4.61 3.76
CA ASP A 398 28.75 3.43 4.55
C ASP A 398 28.35 3.50 6.03
N MET A 399 27.45 4.42 6.37
CA MET A 399 26.88 4.58 7.71
C MET A 399 25.40 4.90 7.62
N GLY A 400 24.59 4.20 8.41
CA GLY A 400 23.17 4.52 8.61
C GLY A 400 22.88 4.87 10.06
N SER A 401 21.63 5.26 10.32
CA SER A 401 21.14 5.56 11.67
C SER A 401 19.86 4.79 11.98
N VAL A 402 19.62 4.55 13.27
CA VAL A 402 18.35 4.01 13.75
C VAL A 402 17.51 5.15 14.29
N THR A 403 16.31 5.32 13.76
CA THR A 403 15.37 6.37 14.17
C THR A 403 13.99 5.79 14.48
N GLU A 404 13.09 6.64 14.97
CA GLU A 404 11.68 6.27 15.20
C GLU A 404 10.96 5.85 13.91
N ALA A 405 11.42 6.35 12.76
CA ALA A 405 10.93 5.95 11.43
C ALA A 405 11.52 4.62 10.95
N GLY A 406 12.44 4.02 11.72
CA GLY A 406 13.16 2.80 11.39
C GLY A 406 14.61 3.04 11.01
N PHE A 407 15.20 2.07 10.31
CA PHE A 407 16.56 2.19 9.80
C PHE A 407 16.60 3.22 8.66
N LYS A 408 17.54 4.15 8.77
CA LYS A 408 17.78 5.21 7.80
C LYS A 408 19.15 5.03 7.18
N VAL A 409 19.14 4.67 5.91
CA VAL A 409 20.33 4.68 5.05
C VAL A 409 20.48 6.08 4.48
N THR A 410 21.62 6.72 4.67
CA THR A 410 21.87 8.02 4.03
C THR A 410 22.27 7.78 2.58
N TYR A 411 21.53 8.40 1.65
CA TYR A 411 21.89 8.47 0.24
C TYR A 411 22.33 9.89 -0.09
N ARG A 412 23.36 10.00 -0.92
CA ARG A 412 23.81 11.25 -1.50
C ARG A 412 23.69 11.15 -3.01
N GLY A 413 23.05 12.14 -3.63
CA GLY A 413 23.10 12.39 -5.06
C GLY A 413 23.80 13.71 -5.33
N SER A 414 24.57 13.77 -6.41
CA SER A 414 25.19 15.02 -6.87
C SER A 414 25.12 15.12 -8.37
N SER A 415 24.82 16.28 -8.95
CA SER A 415 24.79 16.38 -10.41
C SER A 415 25.08 17.77 -10.94
N SER A 416 25.86 17.78 -12.02
CA SER A 416 26.11 18.96 -12.85
C SER A 416 24.91 19.28 -13.74
N VAL A 417 24.09 18.30 -14.13
CA VAL A 417 22.97 18.52 -15.06
C VAL A 417 21.87 19.42 -14.46
N PRO A 418 21.29 19.13 -13.28
CA PRO A 418 20.47 20.07 -12.54
C PRO A 418 21.18 21.40 -12.25
N TYR A 419 22.51 21.40 -12.07
CA TYR A 419 23.25 22.63 -11.76
C TYR A 419 23.34 23.55 -12.99
N HIS A 420 23.56 22.99 -14.17
CA HIS A 420 23.48 23.73 -15.43
C HIS A 420 22.08 24.27 -15.67
N LEU A 421 21.04 23.49 -15.40
CA LEU A 421 19.65 23.97 -15.44
C LEU A 421 19.44 25.13 -14.46
N TYR A 422 19.95 25.03 -13.22
CA TYR A 422 19.89 26.10 -12.24
C TYR A 422 20.57 27.39 -12.77
N LEU A 423 21.77 27.29 -13.34
CA LEU A 423 22.47 28.43 -13.93
C LEU A 423 21.74 29.00 -15.15
N GLU A 424 21.15 28.15 -16.00
CA GLU A 424 20.33 28.58 -17.14
C GLU A 424 19.13 29.40 -16.67
N ILE A 425 18.41 28.90 -15.65
CA ILE A 425 17.28 29.60 -15.03
C ILE A 425 17.75 30.95 -14.45
N ALA A 426 18.84 30.93 -13.67
CA ALA A 426 19.35 32.13 -13.03
C ALA A 426 19.76 33.20 -14.05
N ASN A 427 20.50 32.80 -15.09
CA ASN A 427 20.93 33.69 -16.15
C ASN A 427 19.75 34.19 -17.01
N GLY A 428 18.77 33.33 -17.28
CA GLY A 428 17.53 33.71 -17.97
C GLY A 428 16.75 34.77 -17.21
N VAL A 429 16.56 34.58 -15.90
CA VAL A 429 15.94 35.59 -15.03
C VAL A 429 16.73 36.89 -15.03
N ARG A 430 18.07 36.84 -14.87
CA ARG A 430 18.92 38.04 -14.91
C ARG A 430 18.79 38.79 -16.24
N ALA A 431 18.70 38.08 -17.36
CA ALA A 431 18.47 38.68 -18.67
C ALA A 431 17.09 39.33 -18.78
N LEU A 432 16.03 38.65 -18.34
CA LEU A 432 14.66 39.18 -18.31
C LEU A 432 14.50 40.40 -17.38
N LEU A 433 15.38 40.56 -16.39
CA LEU A 433 15.42 41.73 -15.51
C LEU A 433 16.36 42.84 -16.00
N GLY A 434 16.94 42.70 -17.19
CA GLY A 434 17.83 43.71 -17.79
C GLY A 434 19.18 43.86 -17.08
N LEU A 435 19.59 42.84 -16.32
CA LEU A 435 20.91 42.80 -15.66
C LEU A 435 22.03 42.41 -16.64
N VAL A 436 21.65 41.87 -17.79
CA VAL A 436 22.50 41.68 -18.96
C VAL A 436 22.05 42.68 -20.03
N LYS A 437 23.01 43.29 -20.75
CA LYS A 437 22.72 44.28 -21.78
C LYS A 437 21.78 43.68 -22.85
N PRO A 438 20.59 44.29 -23.11
CA PRO A 438 19.68 43.80 -24.15
C PRO A 438 20.33 43.86 -25.53
N LEU A 439 20.22 42.78 -26.29
CA LEU A 439 20.87 42.65 -27.61
C LEU A 439 20.12 43.37 -28.73
N ASN A 440 18.80 43.57 -28.59
CA ASN A 440 17.93 44.22 -29.56
C ASN A 440 16.71 44.88 -28.87
N ASP A 441 15.87 45.58 -29.64
CA ASP A 441 14.68 46.27 -29.12
C ASP A 441 13.59 45.30 -28.64
N GLU A 442 13.52 44.09 -29.20
CA GLU A 442 12.63 43.03 -28.71
C GLU A 442 12.99 42.60 -27.28
N ALA A 443 14.28 42.42 -26.99
CA ALA A 443 14.78 42.09 -25.66
C ALA A 443 14.52 43.23 -24.67
N LYS A 444 14.65 44.51 -25.08
CA LYS A 444 14.28 45.65 -24.23
C LYS A 444 12.81 45.60 -23.85
N LYS A 445 11.93 45.34 -24.82
CA LYS A 445 10.49 45.21 -24.59
C LYS A 445 10.16 44.04 -23.66
N ALA A 446 10.84 42.91 -23.82
CA ALA A 446 10.68 41.75 -22.94
C ALA A 446 11.11 42.06 -21.49
N VAL A 447 12.16 42.86 -21.30
CA VAL A 447 12.58 43.35 -19.98
C VAL A 447 11.51 44.24 -19.37
N GLU A 448 11.01 45.24 -20.10
CA GLU A 448 9.95 46.13 -19.62
C GLU A 448 8.68 45.36 -19.23
N GLU A 449 8.31 44.33 -19.99
CA GLU A 449 7.18 43.46 -19.67
C GLU A 449 7.43 42.62 -18.41
N SER A 450 8.64 42.09 -18.25
CA SER A 450 9.05 41.31 -17.08
C SER A 450 9.04 42.15 -15.80
N LEU A 451 9.48 43.41 -15.86
CA LEU A 451 9.40 44.33 -14.73
C LEU A 451 7.94 44.60 -14.32
N LYS A 452 7.05 44.81 -15.30
CA LYS A 452 5.60 44.95 -15.03
C LYS A 452 5.00 43.69 -14.40
N LYS A 453 5.48 42.50 -14.78
CA LYS A 453 5.06 41.23 -14.16
C LYS A 453 5.48 41.16 -12.69
N LEU A 454 6.69 41.62 -12.33
CA LEU A 454 7.13 41.70 -10.94
C LEU A 454 6.33 42.72 -10.12
N ASP A 455 6.07 43.91 -10.66
CA ASP A 455 5.27 44.93 -9.97
C ASP A 455 3.87 44.40 -9.65
N ARG A 456 3.22 43.73 -10.61
CA ARG A 456 1.93 43.06 -10.40
C ARG A 456 2.00 41.95 -9.35
N ALA A 457 3.08 41.16 -9.37
CA ALA A 457 3.28 40.10 -8.38
C ALA A 457 3.42 40.68 -6.97
N ARG A 458 4.14 41.80 -6.80
CA ARG A 458 4.25 42.52 -5.53
C ARG A 458 2.89 43.01 -5.04
N GLU A 459 2.15 43.71 -5.90
CA GLU A 459 0.79 44.19 -5.58
C GLU A 459 -0.15 43.03 -5.19
N ALA A 460 -0.06 41.90 -5.89
CA ALA A 460 -0.83 40.71 -5.58
C ALA A 460 -0.49 40.12 -4.19
N VAL A 461 0.79 40.09 -3.81
CA VAL A 461 1.20 39.65 -2.46
C VAL A 461 0.65 40.60 -1.39
N GLU A 462 0.74 41.92 -1.61
CA GLU A 462 0.21 42.90 -0.65
C GLU A 462 -1.30 42.72 -0.43
N ALA A 463 -2.05 42.54 -1.52
CA ALA A 463 -3.48 42.28 -1.47
C ALA A 463 -3.80 40.93 -0.79
N LEU A 464 -3.08 39.86 -1.14
CA LEU A 464 -3.29 38.54 -0.56
C LEU A 464 -3.00 38.53 0.94
N VAL A 465 -1.88 39.10 1.37
CA VAL A 465 -1.53 39.16 2.80
C VAL A 465 -2.59 39.93 3.58
N GLY A 466 -3.10 41.03 3.03
CA GLY A 466 -4.23 41.76 3.61
C GLY A 466 -5.48 40.90 3.73
N LYS A 467 -5.81 40.12 2.69
CA LYS A 467 -6.94 39.18 2.71
C LYS A 467 -6.74 38.06 3.74
N LEU A 468 -5.56 37.45 3.81
CA LEU A 468 -5.25 36.39 4.77
C LEU A 468 -5.37 36.89 6.22
N LEU A 469 -4.94 38.13 6.48
CA LEU A 469 -5.10 38.76 7.78
C LEU A 469 -6.59 39.03 8.09
N ALA A 470 -7.35 39.59 7.14
CA ALA A 470 -8.76 39.90 7.33
C ALA A 470 -9.66 38.65 7.49
N GLU A 471 -9.25 37.51 6.94
CA GLU A 471 -9.97 36.23 7.01
C GLU A 471 -9.45 35.29 8.12
N ASP A 472 -8.60 35.77 9.03
CA ASP A 472 -7.95 34.97 10.08
C ASP A 472 -7.20 33.71 9.55
N LYS A 473 -6.71 33.79 8.31
CA LYS A 473 -5.90 32.74 7.64
C LYS A 473 -4.40 32.96 7.81
N LEU A 474 -3.98 34.11 8.34
CA LEU A 474 -2.62 34.40 8.81
C LEU A 474 -2.62 34.37 10.34
N THR A 475 -1.97 33.35 10.91
CA THR A 475 -1.96 33.12 12.36
C THR A 475 -0.52 33.06 12.87
N VAL A 476 -0.31 33.52 14.10
CA VAL A 476 1.03 33.62 14.70
C VAL A 476 1.01 33.03 16.10
N SER A 477 1.90 32.06 16.34
CA SER A 477 2.05 31.46 17.67
C SER A 477 2.59 32.49 18.67
N LYS A 478 2.22 32.36 19.94
CA LYS A 478 2.80 33.18 21.03
C LYS A 478 4.34 33.07 21.09
N ALA A 479 4.89 31.91 20.72
CA ALA A 479 6.32 31.65 20.72
C ALA A 479 7.10 32.40 19.62
N ALA A 480 6.42 32.97 18.62
CA ALA A 480 7.08 33.78 17.60
C ALA A 480 7.42 35.20 18.08
N GLY A 481 6.79 35.68 19.16
CA GLY A 481 7.01 37.03 19.69
C GLY A 481 6.60 38.16 18.74
N LEU A 482 5.71 37.88 17.77
CA LEU A 482 5.18 38.83 16.78
C LEU A 482 3.66 38.74 16.75
N THR A 483 2.98 39.81 16.32
CA THR A 483 1.55 39.80 16.00
C THR A 483 1.31 39.43 14.53
N ALA A 484 0.07 39.08 14.19
CA ALA A 484 -0.33 38.79 12.81
C ALA A 484 -0.17 40.03 11.90
N GLU A 485 -0.44 41.22 12.42
CA GLU A 485 -0.25 42.51 11.73
C GLU A 485 1.23 42.80 11.49
N GLU A 486 2.10 42.58 12.48
CA GLU A 486 3.55 42.75 12.33
C GLU A 486 4.12 41.80 11.28
N VAL A 487 3.66 40.54 11.27
CA VAL A 487 4.02 39.58 10.24
C VAL A 487 3.54 40.05 8.87
N ALA A 488 2.28 40.51 8.74
CA ALA A 488 1.73 40.99 7.49
C ALA A 488 2.54 42.15 6.92
N GLU A 489 2.86 43.17 7.73
CA GLU A 489 3.70 44.30 7.30
C GLU A 489 5.11 43.87 6.93
N ARG A 490 5.71 42.93 7.67
CA ARG A 490 7.04 42.40 7.32
C ARG A 490 7.03 41.67 5.99
N VAL A 491 5.98 40.91 5.67
CA VAL A 491 5.85 40.21 4.37
C VAL A 491 5.65 41.20 3.23
N LYS A 492 4.84 42.24 3.39
CA LYS A 492 4.67 43.31 2.37
C LYS A 492 6.00 44.00 2.07
N LYS A 493 6.76 44.35 3.10
CA LYS A 493 8.10 44.91 2.95
C LYS A 493 9.04 43.93 2.25
N ALA A 494 9.05 42.67 2.68
CA ALA A 494 9.87 41.63 2.07
C ALA A 494 9.53 41.41 0.59
N ALA A 495 8.26 41.51 0.20
CA ALA A 495 7.82 41.46 -1.20
C ALA A 495 8.38 42.64 -2.01
N SER A 496 8.34 43.85 -1.47
CA SER A 496 8.95 45.04 -2.09
C SER A 496 10.45 44.91 -2.30
N ASP A 497 11.14 44.28 -1.33
CA ASP A 497 12.59 44.10 -1.37
C ASP A 497 12.99 42.99 -2.37
N ILE A 498 12.35 41.82 -2.30
CA ILE A 498 12.76 40.61 -3.04
C ILE A 498 12.25 40.57 -4.48
N LEU A 499 11.06 41.10 -4.77
CA LEU A 499 10.48 41.12 -6.13
C LEU A 499 10.98 42.35 -6.91
N SER A 500 12.29 42.57 -6.90
CA SER A 500 12.94 43.70 -7.55
C SER A 500 14.16 43.27 -8.37
N PRO A 501 14.54 44.02 -9.42
CA PRO A 501 15.80 43.78 -10.15
C PRO A 501 17.02 43.91 -9.25
N GLU A 502 16.94 44.76 -8.21
CA GLU A 502 18.03 45.00 -7.27
C GLU A 502 18.33 43.77 -6.40
N ALA A 503 17.32 42.97 -6.06
CA ALA A 503 17.53 41.67 -5.40
C ALA A 503 18.35 40.72 -6.27
N ALA A 504 17.98 40.58 -7.55
CA ALA A 504 18.71 39.73 -8.50
C ALA A 504 20.14 40.21 -8.78
N ARG A 505 20.45 41.51 -8.61
CA ARG A 505 21.83 42.04 -8.67
C ARG A 505 22.68 41.60 -7.49
N LYS A 506 22.10 41.58 -6.29
CA LYS A 506 22.79 41.21 -5.04
C LYS A 506 22.98 39.70 -4.91
N ILE A 507 22.03 38.93 -5.41
CA ILE A 507 22.10 37.47 -5.41
C ILE A 507 22.94 37.05 -6.62
N ASP A 508 24.19 36.66 -6.40
CA ASP A 508 24.98 35.99 -7.43
C ASP A 508 24.59 34.50 -7.52
N PRO A 509 24.38 33.92 -8.71
CA PRO A 509 24.01 32.51 -8.84
C PRO A 509 25.07 31.54 -8.28
N VAL A 510 26.34 31.91 -8.24
CA VAL A 510 27.43 31.04 -7.79
C VAL A 510 27.83 31.37 -6.35
N GLU A 511 28.15 32.63 -6.06
CA GLU A 511 28.61 33.05 -4.73
C GLU A 511 27.50 33.00 -3.67
N HIS A 512 26.25 33.27 -4.09
CA HIS A 512 25.08 33.31 -3.21
C HIS A 512 24.09 32.17 -3.52
N SER A 513 24.61 31.01 -3.93
CA SER A 513 23.82 29.88 -4.43
C SER A 513 22.72 29.40 -3.47
N ALA A 514 22.93 29.48 -2.15
CA ALA A 514 21.93 29.15 -1.12
C ALA A 514 20.66 30.03 -1.21
N TYR A 515 20.81 31.30 -1.60
CA TYR A 515 19.68 32.18 -1.90
C TYR A 515 19.18 31.94 -3.32
N GLY A 516 20.11 31.88 -4.28
CA GLY A 516 19.80 31.75 -5.70
C GLY A 516 18.95 30.53 -6.03
N ARG A 517 19.22 29.38 -5.40
CA ARG A 517 18.47 28.11 -5.61
C ARG A 517 16.99 28.21 -5.24
N VAL A 518 16.61 29.11 -4.34
CA VAL A 518 15.21 29.38 -3.99
C VAL A 518 14.67 30.54 -4.82
N TYR A 519 15.43 31.63 -4.90
CA TYR A 519 15.04 32.87 -5.57
C TYR A 519 14.78 32.66 -7.07
N TYR A 520 15.74 32.11 -7.81
CA TYR A 520 15.66 32.06 -9.27
C TYR A 520 14.55 31.14 -9.80
N PRO A 521 14.32 29.92 -9.25
CA PRO A 521 13.20 29.09 -9.71
C PRO A 521 11.83 29.73 -9.47
N LEU A 522 11.64 30.40 -8.33
CA LEU A 522 10.37 31.08 -8.00
C LEU A 522 10.16 32.33 -8.87
N VAL A 523 11.18 33.16 -9.04
CA VAL A 523 11.09 34.36 -9.90
C VAL A 523 10.91 33.97 -11.37
N ASP A 524 11.56 32.92 -11.84
CA ASP A 524 11.36 32.42 -13.20
C ASP A 524 9.90 32.00 -13.44
N LEU A 525 9.27 31.30 -12.48
CA LEU A 525 7.84 30.97 -12.53
C LEU A 525 6.93 32.21 -12.58
N LEU A 526 7.35 33.35 -12.01
CA LEU A 526 6.63 34.63 -12.09
C LEU A 526 6.78 35.30 -13.45
N LEU A 527 7.93 35.17 -14.10
CA LEU A 527 8.21 35.85 -15.36
C LEU A 527 7.71 35.08 -16.59
N ARG A 528 7.79 33.74 -16.57
CA ARG A 528 7.35 32.87 -17.69
C ARG A 528 5.96 32.27 -17.49
N ASP A 529 5.32 31.87 -18.56
CA ASP A 529 4.02 31.20 -18.50
C ASP A 529 4.22 29.67 -18.48
N ALA A 530 4.48 29.12 -17.29
CA ALA A 530 4.62 27.67 -17.11
C ALA A 530 3.29 26.97 -17.41
N SER A 531 3.35 25.76 -17.98
CA SER A 531 2.14 24.96 -18.13
C SER A 531 1.60 24.51 -16.77
N GLU A 532 0.31 24.19 -16.72
CA GLU A 532 -0.35 23.66 -15.51
C GLU A 532 0.36 22.43 -14.96
N VAL A 533 0.76 21.52 -15.85
CA VAL A 533 1.48 20.31 -15.49
C VAL A 533 2.87 20.64 -14.94
N GLU A 534 3.58 21.62 -15.51
CA GLU A 534 4.90 21.98 -15.03
C GLU A 534 4.85 22.63 -13.64
N PHE A 535 3.88 23.53 -13.41
CA PHE A 535 3.66 24.10 -12.08
C PHE A 535 3.23 23.02 -11.07
N ALA A 536 2.35 22.10 -11.47
CA ALA A 536 1.93 20.99 -10.64
C ALA A 536 3.11 20.05 -10.28
N GLN A 537 4.03 19.80 -11.20
CA GLN A 537 5.28 19.05 -10.96
C GLN A 537 6.18 19.78 -9.96
N PHE A 538 6.37 21.09 -10.14
CA PHE A 538 7.12 21.94 -9.22
C PHE A 538 6.52 21.87 -7.80
N PHE A 539 5.20 22.05 -7.69
CA PHE A 539 4.49 22.01 -6.43
C PHE A 539 4.59 20.62 -5.77
N ALA A 540 4.33 19.56 -6.53
CA ALA A 540 4.42 18.19 -6.05
C ALA A 540 5.83 17.88 -5.54
N ALA A 541 6.88 18.28 -6.25
CA ALA A 541 8.27 18.08 -5.83
C ALA A 541 8.63 18.87 -4.56
N ALA A 542 8.22 20.14 -4.47
CA ALA A 542 8.47 20.96 -3.28
C ALA A 542 7.82 20.36 -2.02
N ILE A 543 6.57 19.90 -2.12
CA ILE A 543 5.89 19.17 -1.04
C ILE A 543 6.54 17.81 -0.78
N PHE A 544 6.95 17.10 -1.82
CA PHE A 544 7.55 15.78 -1.67
C PHE A 544 8.92 15.84 -0.98
N GLY A 545 9.68 16.91 -1.19
CA GLY A 545 10.90 17.23 -0.44
C GLY A 545 10.60 17.47 1.03
N ASP A 546 10.19 18.70 1.36
CA ASP A 546 10.16 19.17 2.76
C ASP A 546 8.74 19.33 3.33
N GLY A 547 7.73 18.95 2.54
CA GLY A 547 6.33 18.99 2.97
C GLY A 547 5.89 17.74 3.72
N ALA A 548 4.78 17.87 4.45
CA ALA A 548 4.09 16.79 5.14
C ALA A 548 2.62 16.72 4.69
N ILE A 549 2.08 15.49 4.61
CA ILE A 549 0.68 15.25 4.26
C ILE A 549 -0.05 14.77 5.51
N THR A 550 -1.03 15.55 5.92
CA THR A 550 -1.91 15.30 7.07
C THR A 550 -3.33 14.98 6.58
N PRO A 551 -4.26 14.55 7.46
CA PRO A 551 -5.63 14.22 7.03
C PRO A 551 -6.46 15.37 6.46
N TYR A 552 -6.06 16.64 6.64
CA TYR A 552 -6.83 17.80 6.17
C TYR A 552 -6.03 18.84 5.39
N HIS A 553 -4.71 18.78 5.50
CA HIS A 553 -3.84 19.75 4.86
C HIS A 553 -2.57 19.10 4.34
N VAL A 554 -2.08 19.68 3.25
CA VAL A 554 -0.69 19.55 2.86
C VAL A 554 0.08 20.72 3.46
N VAL A 555 1.09 20.42 4.28
CA VAL A 555 1.88 21.41 4.99
C VAL A 555 3.23 21.53 4.31
N PHE A 556 3.61 22.74 3.93
CA PHE A 556 4.95 23.07 3.47
C PHE A 556 5.65 23.97 4.50
N THR A 557 6.91 23.66 4.79
CA THR A 557 7.66 24.31 5.86
C THR A 557 8.71 25.23 5.24
N LEU A 558 8.69 26.50 5.61
CA LEU A 558 9.65 27.52 5.18
C LEU A 558 10.56 27.90 6.36
N GLY A 559 11.80 27.44 6.33
CA GLY A 559 12.87 27.86 7.23
C GLY A 559 13.65 29.08 6.72
N GLU A 560 14.63 29.52 7.51
CA GLU A 560 15.61 30.52 7.09
C GLU A 560 16.43 30.05 5.88
N PHE A 561 17.12 30.97 5.20
CA PHE A 561 18.12 30.59 4.20
C PHE A 561 19.31 29.93 4.89
N ASP A 562 19.96 28.97 4.23
CA ASP A 562 21.11 28.23 4.77
C ASP A 562 22.42 29.04 4.81
N SER A 563 22.32 30.37 4.79
CA SER A 563 23.43 31.30 4.74
C SER A 563 23.05 32.61 5.44
N ASN A 564 24.03 33.27 6.04
CA ASN A 564 23.90 34.60 6.64
C ASN A 564 24.44 35.71 5.72
N ALA A 565 24.75 35.41 4.45
CA ALA A 565 25.46 36.33 3.56
C ALA A 565 24.61 37.51 3.05
N LEU A 566 23.28 37.35 2.96
CA LEU A 566 22.37 38.41 2.53
C LEU A 566 21.31 38.67 3.60
N PRO A 567 20.76 39.90 3.70
CA PRO A 567 19.78 40.26 4.73
C PRO A 567 18.36 39.72 4.43
N TYR A 568 18.23 38.64 3.65
CA TYR A 568 16.95 38.01 3.34
C TYR A 568 16.69 36.82 4.26
N ASP A 569 15.44 36.71 4.70
CA ASP A 569 14.98 35.76 5.71
C ASP A 569 13.77 34.95 5.22
N ARG A 570 13.22 34.10 6.10
CA ARG A 570 12.00 33.31 5.85
C ARG A 570 10.79 34.11 5.34
N PHE A 571 10.66 35.41 5.67
CA PHE A 571 9.54 36.23 5.19
C PHE A 571 9.72 36.64 3.71
N HIS A 572 10.96 36.75 3.23
CA HIS A 572 11.26 36.93 1.82
C HIS A 572 10.94 35.66 1.02
N LYS A 573 11.24 34.48 1.57
CA LYS A 573 10.79 33.20 0.98
C LYS A 573 9.27 33.14 0.92
N LEU A 574 8.58 33.50 2.00
CA LEU A 574 7.12 33.54 2.05
C LEU A 574 6.55 34.46 0.97
N ALA A 575 7.10 35.67 0.80
CA ALA A 575 6.65 36.61 -0.23
C ALA A 575 6.77 36.02 -1.65
N LEU A 576 7.90 35.37 -1.97
CA LEU A 576 8.08 34.69 -3.26
C LEU A 576 7.05 33.57 -3.49
N TRP A 577 6.80 32.75 -2.47
CA TRP A 577 5.81 31.67 -2.55
C TRP A 577 4.38 32.20 -2.72
N LEU A 578 4.00 33.24 -1.98
CA LEU A 578 2.68 33.86 -2.12
C LEU A 578 2.49 34.49 -3.51
N ALA A 579 3.54 35.11 -4.06
CA ALA A 579 3.51 35.66 -5.42
C ALA A 579 3.25 34.56 -6.47
N VAL A 580 3.96 33.44 -6.35
CA VAL A 580 3.81 32.30 -7.26
C VAL A 580 2.40 31.70 -7.12
N VAL A 581 1.93 31.46 -5.90
CA VAL A 581 0.57 30.98 -5.65
C VAL A 581 -0.46 31.89 -6.30
N GLU A 582 -0.34 33.22 -6.13
CA GLU A 582 -1.30 34.15 -6.72
C GLU A 582 -1.31 34.13 -8.24
N LYS A 583 -0.13 34.06 -8.85
CA LYS A 583 -0.02 33.98 -10.31
C LYS A 583 -0.77 32.77 -10.86
N TYR A 584 -0.65 31.61 -10.20
CA TYR A 584 -1.24 30.36 -10.68
C TYR A 584 -2.65 30.10 -10.14
N ARG A 585 -3.13 30.83 -9.12
CA ARG A 585 -4.46 30.62 -8.55
C ARG A 585 -5.58 30.64 -9.61
N PRO A 586 -5.69 31.65 -10.50
CA PRO A 586 -6.75 31.69 -11.51
C PRO A 586 -6.71 30.50 -12.49
N VAL A 587 -5.53 29.91 -12.69
CA VAL A 587 -5.33 28.75 -13.57
C VAL A 587 -6.03 27.52 -12.98
N PHE A 588 -6.05 27.36 -11.67
CA PHE A 588 -6.66 26.21 -10.98
C PHE A 588 -8.10 26.48 -10.50
N GLU A 589 -8.50 27.75 -10.33
CA GLU A 589 -9.88 28.13 -10.03
C GLU A 589 -10.87 27.60 -11.08
N LYS A 590 -10.46 27.50 -12.35
CA LYS A 590 -11.30 26.92 -13.41
C LYS A 590 -11.65 25.45 -13.17
N TYR A 591 -10.89 24.74 -12.34
CA TYR A 591 -11.16 23.36 -11.89
C TYR A 591 -11.86 23.31 -10.52
N GLY A 592 -12.22 24.45 -9.95
CA GLY A 592 -12.80 24.56 -8.61
C GLY A 592 -11.79 24.29 -7.50
N VAL A 593 -10.52 24.56 -7.78
CA VAL A 593 -9.43 24.34 -6.85
C VAL A 593 -8.82 25.69 -6.46
N ASP A 594 -8.96 26.03 -5.18
CA ASP A 594 -8.29 27.17 -4.56
C ASP A 594 -6.97 26.71 -3.94
N ILE A 595 -5.86 27.12 -4.54
CA ILE A 595 -4.51 26.79 -4.06
C ILE A 595 -3.99 27.80 -3.02
N THR A 596 -4.84 28.66 -2.48
CA THR A 596 -4.46 29.63 -1.43
C THR A 596 -4.10 28.92 -0.13
N PRO A 597 -2.88 29.09 0.39
CA PRO A 597 -2.50 28.52 1.68
C PRO A 597 -3.05 29.36 2.84
N ARG A 598 -3.27 28.69 3.97
CA ARG A 598 -3.23 29.36 5.27
C ARG A 598 -1.78 29.50 5.71
N VAL A 599 -1.45 30.63 6.34
CA VAL A 599 -0.09 30.94 6.80
C VAL A 599 -0.07 30.85 8.33
N TYR A 600 0.86 30.06 8.86
CA TYR A 600 1.07 29.94 10.30
C TYR A 600 2.54 30.18 10.65
N VAL A 601 2.82 31.17 11.50
CA VAL A 601 4.18 31.55 11.88
C VAL A 601 4.50 31.06 13.29
N ARG A 602 5.59 30.31 13.44
CA ARG A 602 6.03 29.75 14.73
C ARG A 602 7.54 29.84 14.89
N LYS A 603 7.99 30.52 15.96
CA LYS A 603 9.41 30.80 16.22
C LYS A 603 10.11 31.33 14.95
N ASN A 604 11.02 30.53 14.37
CA ASN A 604 11.82 30.86 13.19
C ASN A 604 11.36 30.10 11.93
N VAL A 605 10.12 29.60 11.90
CA VAL A 605 9.58 28.77 10.82
C VAL A 605 8.20 29.29 10.41
N ILE A 606 7.90 29.21 9.12
CA ILE A 606 6.58 29.53 8.55
C ILE A 606 6.00 28.27 7.92
N PHE A 607 4.75 27.96 8.20
CA PHE A 607 4.03 26.84 7.63
C PHE A 607 2.97 27.36 6.65
N LEU A 608 3.06 26.90 5.40
CA LEU A 608 2.01 27.05 4.41
C LEU A 608 1.13 25.81 4.43
N ARG A 609 -0.16 25.97 4.76
CA ARG A 609 -1.13 24.87 4.83
C ARG A 609 -2.09 24.97 3.66
N PHE A 610 -1.95 24.07 2.69
CA PHE A 610 -2.82 23.96 1.53
C PHE A 610 -3.97 23.02 1.81
N ASP A 611 -5.14 23.35 1.25
CA ASP A 611 -6.29 22.45 1.24
C ASP A 611 -5.95 21.12 0.56
N LEU A 612 -6.45 20.03 1.13
CA LEU A 612 -6.10 18.68 0.69
C LEU A 612 -6.66 18.38 -0.70
N LYS A 613 -7.88 18.81 -1.01
CA LYS A 613 -8.47 18.65 -2.36
C LYS A 613 -7.71 19.47 -3.38
N ALA A 614 -7.30 20.68 -3.01
CA ALA A 614 -6.49 21.54 -3.87
C ALA A 614 -5.13 20.90 -4.20
N ALA A 615 -4.44 20.38 -3.18
CA ALA A 615 -3.18 19.67 -3.37
C ALA A 615 -3.34 18.36 -4.16
N GLY A 616 -4.46 17.64 -3.97
CA GLY A 616 -4.75 16.41 -4.69
C GLY A 616 -4.85 16.59 -6.20
N LEU A 617 -5.45 17.70 -6.68
CA LEU A 617 -5.45 18.00 -8.12
C LEU A 617 -4.04 18.32 -8.63
N LEU A 618 -3.24 19.06 -7.88
CA LEU A 618 -1.84 19.33 -8.24
C LEU A 618 -1.02 18.02 -8.27
N PHE A 619 -1.23 17.10 -7.33
CA PHE A 619 -0.58 15.79 -7.38
C PHE A 619 -1.09 14.93 -8.54
N ALA A 620 -2.36 15.04 -8.92
CA ALA A 620 -2.89 14.35 -10.08
C ALA A 620 -2.23 14.80 -11.39
N LEU A 621 -1.94 16.10 -11.52
CA LEU A 621 -1.31 16.68 -12.70
C LEU A 621 0.23 16.55 -12.68
N GLY A 622 0.85 16.64 -11.51
CA GLY A 622 2.30 16.68 -11.32
C GLY A 622 2.96 15.38 -10.87
N GLY A 623 2.18 14.40 -10.41
CA GLY A 623 2.67 13.20 -9.73
C GLY A 623 3.16 12.06 -10.63
N ARG A 624 3.13 12.21 -11.97
CA ARG A 624 3.48 11.13 -12.92
C ARG A 624 4.78 10.41 -12.58
N LEU A 625 5.84 11.16 -12.27
CA LEU A 625 7.14 10.59 -11.89
C LEU A 625 7.05 9.80 -10.58
N VAL A 626 6.33 10.32 -9.58
CA VAL A 626 6.10 9.65 -8.29
C VAL A 626 5.35 8.33 -8.52
N TRP A 627 4.31 8.31 -9.35
CA TRP A 627 3.50 7.10 -9.63
C TRP A 627 4.30 6.02 -10.34
N ARG A 628 5.14 6.40 -11.30
CA ARG A 628 6.03 5.46 -11.99
C ARG A 628 6.99 4.78 -11.02
N ILE A 629 7.69 5.58 -10.21
CA ILE A 629 8.62 5.07 -9.20
C ILE A 629 7.88 4.27 -8.12
N TYR A 630 6.65 4.66 -7.77
CA TYR A 630 5.78 3.91 -6.87
C TYR A 630 5.49 2.51 -7.38
N ASP A 631 5.03 2.38 -8.63
CA ASP A 631 4.75 1.07 -9.21
C ASP A 631 6.01 0.20 -9.34
N GLU A 632 7.16 0.80 -9.66
CA GLU A 632 8.46 0.10 -9.70
C GLU A 632 8.92 -0.33 -8.29
N TYR A 633 8.78 0.54 -7.30
CA TYR A 633 9.13 0.27 -5.91
C TYR A 633 8.27 -0.86 -5.33
N VAL A 634 6.95 -0.81 -5.52
CA VAL A 634 6.04 -1.86 -5.06
C VAL A 634 6.38 -3.21 -5.70
N ARG A 635 6.78 -3.23 -6.97
CA ARG A 635 7.17 -4.47 -7.67
C ARG A 635 8.53 -5.01 -7.25
N ALA A 636 9.55 -4.15 -7.12
CA ALA A 636 10.93 -4.56 -6.90
C ALA A 636 11.30 -4.71 -5.42
N VAL A 637 10.80 -3.81 -4.57
CA VAL A 637 11.12 -3.76 -3.13
C VAL A 637 9.99 -4.36 -2.29
N GLY A 638 8.75 -4.31 -2.80
CA GLY A 638 7.56 -4.73 -2.08
C GLY A 638 7.08 -3.70 -1.07
N ARG A 639 5.85 -3.86 -0.58
CA ARG A 639 5.26 -2.99 0.46
C ARG A 639 5.85 -3.22 1.87
N ASN A 640 6.87 -4.07 1.98
CA ASN A 640 7.43 -4.49 3.26
C ASN A 640 8.60 -3.62 3.73
N LEU A 641 9.20 -2.81 2.84
CA LEU A 641 10.23 -1.83 3.21
C LEU A 641 9.57 -0.45 3.35
N TRP A 642 9.25 -0.09 4.58
CA TRP A 642 8.53 1.14 4.92
C TRP A 642 9.51 2.30 5.08
N ASP A 643 9.86 2.97 3.97
CA ASP A 643 10.61 4.23 4.04
C ASP A 643 9.67 5.45 4.03
N THR A 644 10.15 6.60 4.49
CA THR A 644 9.33 7.81 4.64
C THR A 644 8.87 8.41 3.32
N GLY A 645 9.60 8.19 2.22
CA GLY A 645 9.23 8.68 0.89
C GLY A 645 8.08 7.88 0.29
N PHE A 646 8.13 6.55 0.42
CA PHE A 646 7.07 5.64 -0.01
C PHE A 646 5.74 5.95 0.69
N ILE A 647 5.77 6.13 2.03
CA ILE A 647 4.57 6.52 2.81
C ILE A 647 4.00 7.85 2.32
N LYS A 648 4.87 8.82 1.98
CA LYS A 648 4.42 10.12 1.44
C LYS A 648 3.74 9.93 0.08
N ALA A 649 4.27 9.07 -0.79
CA ALA A 649 3.66 8.74 -2.07
C ALA A 649 2.30 8.05 -1.90
N GLU A 650 2.15 7.12 -0.96
CA GLU A 650 0.84 6.52 -0.64
C GLU A 650 -0.18 7.57 -0.21
N ARG A 651 0.20 8.48 0.69
CA ARG A 651 -0.67 9.57 1.13
C ARG A 651 -1.04 10.52 0.00
N MET A 652 -0.10 10.86 -0.89
CA MET A 652 -0.44 11.65 -2.08
C MET A 652 -1.50 10.95 -2.94
N LEU A 653 -1.40 9.63 -3.14
CA LEU A 653 -2.40 8.88 -3.91
C LEU A 653 -3.78 8.90 -3.24
N GLU A 654 -3.83 8.88 -1.91
CA GLU A 654 -5.08 9.07 -1.16
C GLU A 654 -5.65 10.49 -1.33
N THR A 655 -4.80 11.51 -1.26
CA THR A 655 -5.18 12.90 -1.53
C THR A 655 -5.74 13.07 -2.95
N VAL A 656 -5.17 12.39 -3.96
CA VAL A 656 -5.70 12.38 -5.33
C VAL A 656 -7.10 11.75 -5.39
N LYS A 657 -7.33 10.64 -4.66
CA LYS A 657 -8.65 10.00 -4.61
C LYS A 657 -9.71 10.94 -4.03
N GLU A 658 -9.37 11.65 -2.96
CA GLU A 658 -10.27 12.60 -2.32
C GLU A 658 -10.59 13.80 -3.21
N ALA A 659 -9.59 14.32 -3.94
CA ALA A 659 -9.79 15.42 -4.88
C ALA A 659 -10.73 15.09 -6.04
N PHE A 660 -10.91 13.81 -6.36
CA PHE A 660 -11.77 13.32 -7.43
C PHE A 660 -13.06 12.65 -6.94
N GLU A 661 -13.36 12.68 -5.65
CA GLU A 661 -14.57 12.08 -5.08
C GLU A 661 -15.86 12.71 -5.65
N ASP A 662 -15.82 13.99 -5.99
CA ASP A 662 -16.94 14.77 -6.54
C ASP A 662 -17.03 14.76 -8.08
N VAL A 663 -16.16 14.00 -8.76
CA VAL A 663 -16.21 13.85 -10.22
C VAL A 663 -17.40 12.97 -10.62
N LYS A 664 -18.30 13.54 -11.40
CA LYS A 664 -19.44 12.84 -12.00
C LYS A 664 -19.03 12.24 -13.34
N VAL A 665 -19.50 11.03 -13.62
CA VAL A 665 -19.35 10.39 -14.93
C VAL A 665 -20.62 10.61 -15.73
N LYS A 666 -20.49 11.25 -16.89
CA LYS A 666 -21.55 11.36 -17.89
C LYS A 666 -21.19 10.55 -19.10
N TRP A 667 -22.18 9.94 -19.73
CA TRP A 667 -21.90 9.11 -20.89
C TRP A 667 -23.06 9.09 -21.88
N ARG A 668 -22.73 8.83 -23.15
CA ARG A 668 -23.68 8.57 -24.22
C ARG A 668 -23.09 7.59 -25.22
N ILE A 669 -23.95 6.90 -25.95
CA ILE A 669 -23.52 6.03 -27.06
C ILE A 669 -23.78 6.79 -28.36
N ASP A 670 -22.72 7.01 -29.12
CA ASP A 670 -22.77 7.66 -30.43
C ASP A 670 -22.83 6.60 -31.53
N GLU A 671 -23.91 6.62 -32.31
CA GLU A 671 -24.18 5.65 -33.38
C GLU A 671 -23.96 6.26 -34.78
N SER A 672 -23.65 7.56 -34.87
CA SER A 672 -23.58 8.30 -36.14
C SER A 672 -22.46 7.84 -37.10
N ILE A 673 -21.49 7.10 -36.56
CA ILE A 673 -20.27 6.63 -37.24
C ILE A 673 -20.34 5.14 -37.66
N GLY A 674 -21.55 4.55 -37.69
CA GLY A 674 -21.80 3.19 -38.19
C GLY A 674 -21.39 2.05 -37.24
N LYS A 675 -20.55 2.31 -36.23
CA LYS A 675 -20.33 1.45 -35.06
C LYS A 675 -20.61 2.28 -33.79
N PRO A 676 -21.22 1.69 -32.74
CA PRO A 676 -21.47 2.41 -31.51
C PRO A 676 -20.14 2.75 -30.85
N VAL A 677 -20.03 3.97 -30.35
CA VAL A 677 -18.90 4.44 -29.54
C VAL A 677 -19.46 4.99 -28.24
N LEU A 678 -19.03 4.42 -27.12
CA LEU A 678 -19.36 4.97 -25.81
C LEU A 678 -18.45 6.18 -25.57
N ARG A 679 -19.05 7.35 -25.45
CA ARG A 679 -18.36 8.59 -25.08
C ARG A 679 -18.60 8.82 -23.60
N VAL A 680 -17.53 8.81 -22.82
CA VAL A 680 -17.53 9.06 -21.37
C VAL A 680 -16.90 10.42 -21.13
N GLN A 681 -17.54 11.26 -20.32
CA GLN A 681 -17.06 12.55 -19.87
C GLN A 681 -16.95 12.54 -18.34
N PHE A 682 -15.83 13.05 -17.84
CA PHE A 682 -15.58 13.22 -16.42
C PHE A 682 -15.76 14.69 -16.10
N VAL A 683 -16.80 15.02 -15.35
CA VAL A 683 -17.19 16.41 -15.08
C VAL A 683 -17.21 16.70 -13.58
N LYS A 684 -16.84 17.91 -13.22
CA LYS A 684 -16.87 18.40 -11.83
C LYS A 684 -17.75 19.64 -11.75
N GLU A 685 -18.50 19.78 -10.66
CA GLU A 685 -19.32 20.96 -10.42
C GLU A 685 -18.48 22.04 -9.72
N VAL A 686 -18.33 23.19 -10.36
CA VAL A 686 -17.48 24.30 -9.92
C VAL A 686 -18.30 25.59 -10.04
N GLY A 687 -18.57 26.25 -8.91
CA GLY A 687 -19.31 27.52 -8.91
C GLY A 687 -20.68 27.44 -9.59
N GLY A 688 -21.39 26.30 -9.43
CA GLY A 688 -22.68 26.04 -10.08
C GLY A 688 -22.62 25.75 -11.57
N ARG A 689 -21.43 25.52 -12.14
CA ARG A 689 -21.22 25.11 -13.53
C ARG A 689 -20.51 23.78 -13.61
N GLU A 690 -20.82 22.97 -14.61
CA GLU A 690 -20.09 21.74 -14.87
C GLU A 690 -18.86 22.02 -15.73
N VAL A 691 -17.70 21.60 -15.23
CA VAL A 691 -16.41 21.69 -15.91
C VAL A 691 -15.96 20.30 -16.29
N GLU A 692 -15.62 20.09 -17.57
CA GLU A 692 -15.04 18.83 -18.04
C GLU A 692 -13.57 18.72 -17.62
N ILE A 693 -13.26 17.72 -16.80
CA ILE A 693 -11.89 17.36 -16.42
C ILE A 693 -11.22 16.61 -17.58
N SER A 694 -11.88 15.59 -18.11
CA SER A 694 -11.40 14.85 -19.28
C SER A 694 -12.52 14.01 -19.91
N SER A 695 -12.18 13.26 -20.96
CA SER A 695 -13.10 12.33 -21.62
C SER A 695 -12.42 11.03 -22.00
N LEU A 696 -13.20 10.00 -22.32
CA LEU A 696 -12.71 8.71 -22.75
C LEU A 696 -13.70 8.12 -23.76
N ASN A 697 -13.21 7.70 -24.92
CA ASN A 697 -14.04 6.99 -25.89
C ASN A 697 -13.76 5.50 -25.79
N VAL A 698 -14.81 4.68 -25.73
CA VAL A 698 -14.71 3.21 -25.69
C VAL A 698 -15.31 2.62 -26.95
N TYR A 699 -14.58 1.66 -27.51
CA TYR A 699 -14.88 1.00 -28.77
C TYR A 699 -14.86 -0.52 -28.57
N VAL A 700 -15.61 -1.23 -29.40
CA VAL A 700 -15.37 -2.66 -29.62
C VAL A 700 -14.32 -2.80 -30.72
N HIS A 701 -13.19 -3.39 -30.39
CA HIS A 701 -12.12 -3.69 -31.33
C HIS A 701 -11.95 -5.20 -31.51
N ASP A 702 -11.54 -5.59 -32.72
CA ASP A 702 -11.26 -6.97 -33.05
C ASP A 702 -9.88 -7.37 -32.52
N THR A 703 -9.80 -8.47 -31.78
CA THR A 703 -8.56 -9.09 -31.30
C THR A 703 -8.40 -10.49 -31.86
N PRO A 704 -7.17 -11.04 -31.82
CA PRO A 704 -6.92 -12.44 -32.20
C PRO A 704 -7.69 -13.49 -31.39
N THR A 705 -8.20 -13.12 -30.22
CA THR A 705 -8.92 -14.00 -29.29
C THR A 705 -10.43 -13.73 -29.25
N GLY A 706 -10.93 -12.87 -30.14
CA GLY A 706 -12.33 -12.45 -30.19
C GLY A 706 -12.48 -10.93 -30.16
N LYS A 707 -13.59 -10.41 -29.66
CA LYS A 707 -13.82 -8.96 -29.58
C LYS A 707 -13.52 -8.43 -28.18
N ALA A 708 -12.86 -7.29 -28.10
CA ALA A 708 -12.42 -6.68 -26.85
C ALA A 708 -12.83 -5.21 -26.78
N LEU A 709 -13.01 -4.71 -25.55
CA LEU A 709 -13.21 -3.30 -25.29
C LEU A 709 -11.85 -2.60 -25.29
N HIS A 710 -11.75 -1.51 -26.02
CA HIS A 710 -10.58 -0.65 -26.04
C HIS A 710 -11.04 0.78 -25.81
N ALA A 711 -10.40 1.48 -24.87
CA ALA A 711 -10.71 2.86 -24.61
C ALA A 711 -9.52 3.75 -24.90
N LYS A 712 -9.79 4.91 -25.49
CA LYS A 712 -8.78 5.87 -25.90
C LYS A 712 -9.22 7.29 -25.62
N PHE A 713 -8.30 8.04 -25.02
CA PHE A 713 -8.29 9.49 -25.01
C PHE A 713 -7.16 10.00 -25.91
N GLY A 714 -7.39 11.13 -26.57
CA GLY A 714 -6.36 11.91 -27.26
C GLY A 714 -6.67 13.39 -27.12
N GLY A 715 -5.70 14.18 -26.67
CA GLY A 715 -5.89 15.61 -26.45
C GLY A 715 -4.72 16.27 -25.74
N SER A 716 -4.98 17.28 -24.91
CA SER A 716 -3.95 18.02 -24.19
C SER A 716 -3.29 17.17 -23.09
N ARG A 717 -2.05 17.54 -22.72
CA ARG A 717 -1.29 16.87 -21.66
C ARG A 717 -2.03 16.91 -20.33
N GLU A 718 -2.59 18.07 -19.98
CA GLU A 718 -3.31 18.32 -18.73
C GLU A 718 -4.48 17.34 -18.57
N LYS A 719 -5.29 17.21 -19.63
CA LYS A 719 -6.44 16.28 -19.64
C LYS A 719 -6.03 14.82 -19.63
N ALA A 720 -4.89 14.47 -20.24
CA ALA A 720 -4.36 13.10 -20.22
C ALA A 720 -3.83 12.72 -18.82
N GLU A 721 -3.03 13.57 -18.19
CA GLU A 721 -2.47 13.34 -16.85
C GLU A 721 -3.57 13.30 -15.79
N ALA A 722 -4.54 14.22 -15.85
CA ALA A 722 -5.72 14.20 -14.98
C ALA A 722 -6.53 12.90 -15.14
N LEU A 723 -6.76 12.46 -16.39
CA LEU A 723 -7.48 11.22 -16.67
C LEU A 723 -6.72 9.99 -16.16
N ALA A 724 -5.42 9.89 -16.40
CA ALA A 724 -4.61 8.77 -15.95
C ALA A 724 -4.62 8.68 -14.41
N SER A 725 -4.44 9.80 -13.72
CA SER A 725 -4.49 9.87 -12.25
C SER A 725 -5.88 9.54 -11.69
N LEU A 726 -6.96 10.03 -12.33
CA LEU A 726 -8.34 9.69 -11.97
C LEU A 726 -8.60 8.18 -12.09
N LEU A 727 -8.22 7.58 -13.23
CA LEU A 727 -8.42 6.15 -13.48
C LEU A 727 -7.60 5.29 -12.50
N ARG A 728 -6.38 5.72 -12.13
CA ARG A 728 -5.56 5.10 -11.07
C ARG A 728 -6.20 5.21 -9.70
N ALA A 729 -6.75 6.37 -9.36
CA ALA A 729 -7.49 6.57 -8.11
C ALA A 729 -8.67 5.59 -7.99
N TRP A 730 -9.30 5.27 -9.13
CA TRP A 730 -10.36 4.26 -9.26
C TRP A 730 -9.86 2.83 -9.48
N GLY A 731 -8.54 2.57 -9.46
CA GLY A 731 -7.97 1.21 -9.43
C GLY A 731 -7.47 0.66 -10.76
N ALA A 732 -7.53 1.42 -11.86
CA ALA A 732 -6.97 0.99 -13.14
C ALA A 732 -5.52 1.44 -13.31
N GLU A 733 -4.68 0.59 -13.89
CA GLU A 733 -3.36 1.00 -14.37
C GLU A 733 -3.54 1.88 -15.62
N ALA A 734 -3.30 3.19 -15.52
CA ALA A 734 -3.48 4.12 -16.63
C ALA A 734 -2.28 5.06 -16.77
N GLU A 735 -1.78 5.29 -17.99
CA GLU A 735 -0.63 6.15 -18.23
C GLU A 735 -0.94 7.19 -19.31
N ALA A 736 -0.55 8.44 -19.05
CA ALA A 736 -0.49 9.48 -20.06
C ALA A 736 0.81 9.36 -20.86
N LYS A 737 0.70 9.27 -22.18
CA LYS A 737 1.85 9.14 -23.08
C LYS A 737 1.80 10.17 -24.21
N PRO A 738 2.94 10.78 -24.60
CA PRO A 738 2.99 11.63 -25.77
C PRO A 738 2.73 10.81 -27.05
N SER A 739 1.95 11.36 -27.96
CA SER A 739 1.57 10.76 -29.24
C SER A 739 1.56 11.84 -30.32
N GLY A 740 2.72 12.09 -30.92
CA GLY A 740 2.88 13.18 -31.89
C GLY A 740 2.73 14.54 -31.21
N LYS A 741 1.72 15.33 -31.61
CA LYS A 741 1.41 16.63 -31.00
C LYS A 741 0.47 16.53 -29.80
N ASP A 742 -0.18 15.38 -29.63
CA ASP A 742 -1.19 15.15 -28.60
C ASP A 742 -0.66 14.22 -27.49
N TRP A 743 -1.44 14.09 -26.42
CA TRP A 743 -1.24 13.12 -25.36
C TRP A 743 -2.41 12.14 -25.31
N ASN A 744 -2.08 10.86 -25.17
CA ASN A 744 -3.07 9.78 -25.14
C ASN A 744 -3.09 9.07 -23.78
N VAL A 745 -4.26 8.50 -23.48
CA VAL A 745 -4.43 7.47 -22.46
C VAL A 745 -5.16 6.30 -23.15
N ASP A 746 -4.53 5.14 -23.17
CA ASP A 746 -5.04 3.93 -23.81
C ASP A 746 -5.29 2.84 -22.76
N LEU A 747 -6.51 2.29 -22.71
CA LEU A 747 -6.90 1.22 -21.80
C LEU A 747 -7.43 0.01 -22.57
N MET A 748 -6.87 -1.15 -22.21
CA MET A 748 -7.36 -2.46 -22.63
C MET A 748 -8.51 -2.93 -21.73
N THR A 749 -9.22 -3.95 -22.21
CA THR A 749 -10.40 -4.52 -21.55
C THR A 749 -10.20 -4.82 -20.05
N GLY A 750 -9.05 -5.37 -19.66
CA GLY A 750 -8.76 -5.65 -18.25
C GLY A 750 -8.63 -4.39 -17.39
N GLN A 751 -7.97 -3.35 -17.90
CA GLN A 751 -7.83 -2.07 -17.20
C GLN A 751 -9.19 -1.37 -17.05
N LEU A 752 -10.08 -1.50 -18.04
CA LEU A 752 -11.45 -0.98 -17.95
C LEU A 752 -12.28 -1.68 -16.87
N TYR A 753 -12.09 -2.98 -16.67
CA TYR A 753 -12.77 -3.74 -15.61
C TYR A 753 -12.24 -3.40 -14.22
N ALA A 754 -11.00 -2.93 -14.12
CA ALA A 754 -10.39 -2.51 -12.86
C ALA A 754 -10.94 -1.17 -12.33
N VAL A 755 -11.57 -0.35 -13.19
CA VAL A 755 -12.15 0.94 -12.78
C VAL A 755 -13.35 0.72 -11.85
N ASP A 756 -13.16 1.00 -10.56
CA ASP A 756 -14.18 0.86 -9.53
C ASP A 756 -14.99 2.15 -9.33
N HIS A 757 -15.80 2.51 -10.34
CA HIS A 757 -16.75 3.62 -10.26
C HIS A 757 -18.16 3.20 -10.76
N PRO A 758 -19.23 3.35 -9.95
CA PRO A 758 -20.55 2.80 -10.27
C PRO A 758 -21.12 3.27 -11.61
N GLU A 759 -21.06 4.58 -11.88
CA GLU A 759 -21.62 5.14 -13.11
C GLU A 759 -20.75 4.82 -14.34
N PHE A 760 -19.44 4.60 -14.14
CA PHE A 760 -18.56 4.15 -15.22
C PHE A 760 -18.87 2.69 -15.61
N LYS A 761 -19.13 1.83 -14.62
CA LYS A 761 -19.57 0.44 -14.85
C LYS A 761 -20.90 0.40 -15.60
N ARG A 762 -21.88 1.21 -15.18
CA ARG A 762 -23.17 1.36 -15.89
C ARG A 762 -22.99 1.79 -17.35
N ALA A 763 -22.09 2.73 -17.62
CA ALA A 763 -21.76 3.16 -18.97
C ALA A 763 -21.25 2.00 -19.84
N LEU A 764 -20.35 1.18 -19.30
CA LEU A 764 -19.82 0.00 -20.00
C LEU A 764 -20.88 -1.10 -20.20
N GLU A 765 -21.74 -1.35 -19.21
CA GLU A 765 -22.85 -2.29 -19.30
C GLU A 765 -23.82 -1.92 -20.43
N ALA A 766 -24.24 -0.64 -20.48
CA ALA A 766 -25.09 -0.12 -21.54
C ALA A 766 -24.43 -0.24 -22.91
N PHE A 767 -23.12 0.06 -22.99
CA PHE A 767 -22.36 -0.08 -24.23
C PHE A 767 -22.27 -1.53 -24.72
N ILE A 768 -22.07 -2.50 -23.81
CA ILE A 768 -22.06 -3.92 -24.16
C ILE A 768 -23.43 -4.38 -24.65
N ALA A 769 -24.51 -3.99 -23.96
CA ALA A 769 -25.88 -4.29 -24.38
C ALA A 769 -26.16 -3.77 -25.79
N LYS A 770 -25.73 -2.52 -26.09
CA LYS A 770 -25.90 -1.95 -27.42
C LYS A 770 -25.01 -2.63 -28.47
N ALA A 771 -23.76 -2.95 -28.13
CA ALA A 771 -22.88 -3.70 -29.02
C ALA A 771 -23.44 -5.09 -29.35
N LYS A 772 -24.13 -5.74 -28.40
CA LYS A 772 -24.88 -6.98 -28.62
C LYS A 772 -26.08 -6.78 -29.55
N GLU A 773 -26.92 -5.77 -29.29
CA GLU A 773 -28.07 -5.42 -30.14
C GLU A 773 -27.65 -5.19 -31.60
N MET A 774 -26.52 -4.53 -31.82
CA MET A 774 -25.97 -4.26 -33.16
C MET A 774 -25.20 -5.43 -33.78
N GLY A 775 -25.20 -6.62 -33.16
CA GLY A 775 -24.50 -7.81 -33.63
C GLY A 775 -22.96 -7.69 -33.58
N LEU A 776 -22.43 -6.68 -32.89
CA LEU A 776 -20.99 -6.56 -32.67
C LEU A 776 -20.51 -7.51 -31.61
N LEU A 777 -21.31 -7.88 -30.62
CA LEU A 777 -21.01 -8.95 -29.67
C LEU A 777 -22.06 -10.04 -29.79
N THR A 778 -21.64 -11.31 -29.68
CA THR A 778 -22.59 -12.41 -29.50
C THR A 778 -23.20 -12.36 -28.09
N GLU A 779 -24.34 -13.05 -27.88
CA GLU A 779 -24.95 -13.24 -26.55
C GLU A 779 -23.89 -13.66 -25.51
N GLU A 780 -23.16 -14.75 -25.82
CA GLU A 780 -22.11 -15.28 -24.95
C GLU A 780 -20.98 -14.28 -24.70
N GLN A 781 -20.59 -13.49 -25.71
CA GLN A 781 -19.53 -12.49 -25.55
C GLN A 781 -19.99 -11.34 -24.66
N ALA A 782 -21.24 -10.90 -24.80
CA ALA A 782 -21.82 -9.84 -23.99
C ALA A 782 -21.95 -10.28 -22.53
N GLU A 783 -22.55 -11.45 -22.26
CA GLU A 783 -22.69 -12.02 -20.92
C GLU A 783 -21.33 -12.15 -20.22
N ARG A 784 -20.32 -12.73 -20.89
CA ARG A 784 -18.97 -12.87 -20.33
C ARG A 784 -18.39 -11.51 -19.93
N LYS A 785 -18.54 -10.48 -20.78
CA LYS A 785 -18.02 -9.14 -20.47
C LYS A 785 -18.75 -8.49 -19.31
N LEU A 786 -20.08 -8.66 -19.21
CA LEU A 786 -20.87 -8.16 -18.09
C LEU A 786 -20.46 -8.85 -16.78
N THR A 787 -20.26 -10.18 -16.79
CA THR A 787 -19.72 -10.92 -15.64
C THR A 787 -18.37 -10.34 -15.19
N MET A 788 -17.47 -10.05 -16.13
CA MET A 788 -16.16 -9.49 -15.79
C MET A 788 -16.23 -8.04 -15.26
N ILE A 789 -17.12 -7.20 -15.80
CA ILE A 789 -17.35 -5.82 -15.28
C ILE A 789 -17.92 -5.85 -13.86
N ASN A 790 -18.92 -6.68 -13.64
CA ASN A 790 -19.54 -6.86 -12.33
C ASN A 790 -18.54 -7.43 -11.32
N ALA A 791 -17.63 -8.28 -11.78
CA ALA A 791 -16.62 -8.88 -10.92
C ALA A 791 -15.53 -7.89 -10.49
N GLY A 792 -15.26 -6.84 -11.27
CA GLY A 792 -14.18 -5.89 -11.03
C GLY A 792 -12.80 -6.53 -11.25
N PRO A 793 -11.75 -6.05 -10.56
CA PRO A 793 -10.42 -6.66 -10.62
C PRO A 793 -10.48 -8.16 -10.31
N ASN A 794 -9.98 -8.97 -11.25
CA ASN A 794 -9.97 -10.43 -11.17
C ASN A 794 -8.57 -10.99 -10.88
N THR A 795 -7.71 -10.20 -10.25
CA THR A 795 -6.37 -10.61 -9.85
C THR A 795 -6.36 -11.14 -8.41
N VAL A 796 -5.48 -12.09 -8.15
CA VAL A 796 -5.20 -12.66 -6.83
C VAL A 796 -3.69 -12.65 -6.62
N GLU A 797 -3.23 -12.31 -5.42
CA GLU A 797 -1.81 -12.25 -5.12
C GLU A 797 -1.36 -13.52 -4.41
N ILE A 798 -0.28 -14.14 -4.90
CA ILE A 798 0.43 -15.20 -4.18
C ILE A 798 1.93 -15.01 -4.32
N ALA A 799 2.62 -15.10 -3.19
CA ALA A 799 4.08 -14.95 -3.11
C ALA A 799 4.61 -13.64 -3.76
N GLY A 800 3.85 -12.54 -3.66
CA GLY A 800 4.24 -11.23 -4.21
C GLY A 800 4.02 -11.07 -5.72
N ALA A 801 3.41 -12.06 -6.38
CA ALA A 801 3.03 -11.98 -7.80
C ALA A 801 1.51 -11.97 -7.96
N GLU A 802 1.01 -11.10 -8.84
CA GLU A 802 -0.42 -10.97 -9.15
C GLU A 802 -0.84 -11.90 -10.30
N PHE A 803 -1.69 -12.87 -10.01
CA PHE A 803 -2.24 -13.80 -10.98
C PHE A 803 -3.64 -13.37 -11.41
N SER A 804 -3.90 -13.35 -12.72
CA SER A 804 -5.25 -13.21 -13.25
C SER A 804 -6.04 -14.50 -13.08
N VAL A 805 -7.24 -14.43 -12.52
CA VAL A 805 -8.22 -15.52 -12.50
C VAL A 805 -9.13 -15.41 -13.72
N ARG A 806 -9.05 -16.38 -14.63
CA ARG A 806 -9.72 -16.34 -15.93
C ARG A 806 -10.58 -17.58 -16.14
N PRO A 807 -11.91 -17.47 -16.14
CA PRO A 807 -12.77 -18.57 -16.55
C PRO A 807 -12.64 -18.81 -18.06
N ILE A 808 -12.47 -20.08 -18.44
CA ILE A 808 -12.53 -20.57 -19.82
C ILE A 808 -13.90 -21.20 -20.01
N TRP A 809 -14.61 -20.74 -21.04
CA TRP A 809 -16.00 -21.08 -21.27
C TRP A 809 -16.16 -22.01 -22.47
N LYS A 810 -17.10 -22.95 -22.37
CA LYS A 810 -17.64 -23.75 -23.48
C LYS A 810 -19.13 -23.48 -23.57
N GLY A 811 -19.51 -22.58 -24.48
CA GLY A 811 -20.85 -22.00 -24.52
C GLY A 811 -21.09 -21.12 -23.28
N THR A 812 -22.21 -21.36 -22.58
CA THR A 812 -22.60 -20.65 -21.36
C THR A 812 -22.06 -21.28 -20.06
N LYS A 813 -21.40 -22.44 -20.13
CA LYS A 813 -20.80 -23.12 -18.96
C LYS A 813 -19.30 -22.86 -18.88
N VAL A 814 -18.79 -22.66 -17.67
CA VAL A 814 -17.35 -22.63 -17.40
C VAL A 814 -16.81 -24.05 -17.54
N GLU A 815 -15.95 -24.27 -18.52
CA GLU A 815 -15.28 -25.55 -18.75
C GLU A 815 -14.11 -25.72 -17.79
N THR A 816 -13.31 -24.66 -17.59
CA THR A 816 -12.19 -24.65 -16.66
C THR A 816 -11.85 -23.23 -16.21
N VAL A 817 -10.95 -23.08 -15.24
CA VAL A 817 -10.46 -21.78 -14.78
C VAL A 817 -8.94 -21.78 -14.82
N GLU A 818 -8.36 -20.67 -15.26
CA GLU A 818 -6.91 -20.45 -15.23
C GLU A 818 -6.56 -19.41 -14.16
N ILE A 819 -5.53 -19.69 -13.38
CA ILE A 819 -4.87 -18.71 -12.51
C ILE A 819 -3.50 -18.47 -13.12
N VAL A 820 -3.33 -17.34 -13.79
CA VAL A 820 -2.20 -17.11 -14.71
C VAL A 820 -1.52 -15.76 -14.50
N TYR A 821 -0.20 -15.78 -14.45
CA TYR A 821 0.68 -14.62 -14.48
C TYR A 821 1.34 -14.54 -15.86
N TRP A 822 1.38 -13.36 -16.47
CA TRP A 822 1.99 -13.11 -17.78
C TRP A 822 3.08 -12.05 -17.64
N THR A 823 4.20 -12.23 -18.33
CA THR A 823 5.26 -11.21 -18.40
C THR A 823 6.00 -11.27 -19.73
N THR A 824 6.53 -10.14 -20.17
CA THR A 824 7.46 -10.04 -21.32
C THR A 824 8.92 -9.97 -20.85
N ASP A 825 9.17 -10.18 -19.55
CA ASP A 825 10.49 -10.16 -18.94
C ASP A 825 10.80 -11.55 -18.36
N LYS A 826 11.88 -12.16 -18.87
CA LYS A 826 12.31 -13.50 -18.48
C LYS A 826 12.78 -13.55 -17.03
N ALA A 827 13.41 -12.49 -16.53
CA ALA A 827 13.83 -12.40 -15.14
C ALA A 827 12.62 -12.32 -14.21
N GLN A 828 11.61 -11.54 -14.57
CA GLN A 828 10.35 -11.50 -13.79
C GLN A 828 9.64 -12.86 -13.76
N LEU A 829 9.65 -13.60 -14.88
CA LEU A 829 9.06 -14.94 -14.93
C LEU A 829 9.76 -15.87 -13.93
N GLU A 830 11.09 -15.92 -13.96
CA GLU A 830 11.86 -16.82 -13.10
C GLU A 830 11.81 -16.37 -11.63
N ASN A 831 11.78 -15.07 -11.34
CA ASN A 831 11.59 -14.55 -9.98
C ASN A 831 10.23 -14.94 -9.41
N ALA A 832 9.15 -14.79 -10.19
CA ALA A 832 7.82 -15.20 -9.76
C ALA A 832 7.72 -16.73 -9.59
N ALA A 833 8.35 -17.51 -10.48
CA ALA A 833 8.40 -18.97 -10.36
C ALA A 833 9.14 -19.39 -9.08
N LYS A 834 10.31 -18.80 -8.83
CA LYS A 834 11.09 -19.03 -7.61
C LYS A 834 10.32 -18.63 -6.36
N ALA A 835 9.58 -17.53 -6.38
CA ALA A 835 8.75 -17.11 -5.25
C ALA A 835 7.66 -18.15 -4.89
N LEU A 836 7.07 -18.82 -5.89
CA LEU A 836 6.13 -19.93 -5.66
C LEU A 836 6.84 -21.17 -5.09
N GLU A 837 8.03 -21.50 -5.57
CA GLU A 837 8.86 -22.58 -4.99
C GLU A 837 9.22 -22.31 -3.54
N ASP A 838 9.64 -21.09 -3.26
CA ASP A 838 9.92 -20.55 -1.92
C ASP A 838 8.69 -20.49 -1.00
N PHE A 839 7.50 -20.48 -1.59
CA PHE A 839 6.21 -20.60 -0.90
C PHE A 839 5.86 -22.07 -0.60
N GLY A 840 6.53 -23.02 -1.24
CA GLY A 840 6.35 -24.46 -1.08
C GLY A 840 5.49 -25.12 -2.16
N LEU A 841 5.32 -24.47 -3.32
CA LEU A 841 4.71 -25.05 -4.51
C LEU A 841 5.80 -25.68 -5.39
N LEU A 842 5.56 -26.87 -5.95
CA LEU A 842 6.50 -27.55 -6.81
C LEU A 842 6.30 -27.17 -8.29
N ARG A 843 7.35 -26.64 -8.94
CA ARG A 843 7.34 -26.40 -10.40
C ARG A 843 7.15 -27.71 -11.17
N GLY A 844 6.32 -27.66 -12.20
CA GLY A 844 5.90 -28.82 -12.98
C GLY A 844 4.63 -29.49 -12.42
N ALA A 845 4.48 -29.58 -11.10
CA ALA A 845 3.32 -30.22 -10.45
C ALA A 845 2.26 -29.20 -10.03
N ASP A 846 2.59 -28.35 -9.06
CA ASP A 846 1.68 -27.36 -8.46
C ASP A 846 1.51 -26.13 -9.36
N PHE A 847 2.50 -25.84 -10.21
CA PHE A 847 2.40 -24.78 -11.21
C PHE A 847 3.31 -25.06 -12.41
N ILE A 848 3.00 -24.43 -13.55
CA ILE A 848 3.79 -24.51 -14.78
C ILE A 848 4.31 -23.11 -15.10
N ALA A 849 5.63 -22.96 -15.26
CA ALA A 849 6.26 -21.74 -15.76
C ALA A 849 6.95 -22.02 -17.10
N LYS A 850 6.54 -21.30 -18.15
CA LYS A 850 7.09 -21.47 -19.51
C LYS A 850 7.44 -20.13 -20.13
N TRP A 851 8.62 -20.08 -20.74
CA TRP A 851 9.07 -19.00 -21.61
C TRP A 851 8.84 -19.38 -23.07
N ARG A 852 8.27 -18.49 -23.88
CA ARG A 852 8.10 -18.70 -25.32
C ARG A 852 8.95 -17.69 -26.08
N GLU A 853 10.14 -18.13 -26.50
CA GLU A 853 11.10 -17.34 -27.30
C GLU A 853 10.51 -16.88 -28.65
N ALA A 854 9.51 -17.60 -29.18
CA ALA A 854 8.83 -17.25 -30.42
C ALA A 854 7.47 -16.55 -30.23
N GLY A 855 7.14 -16.12 -29.01
CA GLY A 855 5.85 -15.49 -28.68
C GLY A 855 4.65 -16.39 -29.03
N ARG A 856 3.61 -15.81 -29.67
CA ARG A 856 2.47 -16.57 -30.24
C ARG A 856 2.68 -16.99 -31.71
N GLY A 857 3.82 -16.70 -32.32
CA GLY A 857 4.05 -16.90 -33.76
C GLY A 857 3.31 -15.93 -34.66
N ASP A 858 2.78 -14.83 -34.10
CA ASP A 858 2.06 -13.81 -34.86
C ASP A 858 3.08 -12.85 -35.49
N ILE A 859 3.03 -12.73 -36.82
CA ILE A 859 3.83 -11.81 -37.63
C ILE A 859 2.90 -10.78 -38.26
N TRP A 860 3.07 -9.52 -37.92
CA TRP A 860 2.27 -8.40 -38.42
C TRP A 860 2.93 -7.80 -39.63
N LEU A 861 2.16 -7.59 -40.71
CA LEU A 861 2.63 -7.13 -42.01
C LEU A 861 1.91 -5.83 -42.40
N LYS A 862 2.68 -4.87 -42.91
CA LYS A 862 2.15 -3.62 -43.45
C LYS A 862 1.38 -3.85 -44.76
N ALA A 863 0.62 -2.84 -45.18
CA ALA A 863 -0.08 -2.87 -46.46
C ALA A 863 0.89 -3.05 -47.64
N GLY A 864 0.59 -4.02 -48.51
CA GLY A 864 1.46 -4.41 -49.65
C GLY A 864 2.52 -5.47 -49.34
N ALA A 865 2.84 -5.72 -48.06
CA ALA A 865 3.80 -6.75 -47.65
C ALA A 865 3.17 -8.13 -47.45
N LEU A 866 1.85 -8.19 -47.15
CA LEU A 866 1.16 -9.43 -46.80
C LEU A 866 1.18 -10.48 -47.92
N GLU A 867 0.80 -10.11 -49.14
CA GLU A 867 0.72 -11.09 -50.24
C GLU A 867 2.12 -11.57 -50.64
N LYS A 868 3.11 -10.67 -50.64
CA LYS A 868 4.52 -11.01 -50.83
C LYS A 868 5.02 -12.02 -49.78
N ALA A 869 4.58 -11.85 -48.53
CA ALA A 869 4.90 -12.76 -47.43
C ALA A 869 4.23 -14.13 -47.59
N VAL A 870 2.97 -14.16 -48.02
CA VAL A 870 2.27 -15.42 -48.31
C VAL A 870 2.91 -16.15 -49.49
N GLU A 871 3.30 -15.44 -50.55
CA GLU A 871 4.02 -16.02 -51.70
C GLU A 871 5.39 -16.56 -51.29
N ALA A 872 6.14 -15.79 -50.50
CA ALA A 872 7.45 -16.21 -49.99
C ALA A 872 7.35 -17.50 -49.16
N LEU A 873 6.32 -17.63 -48.32
CA LEU A 873 6.08 -18.84 -47.55
C LEU A 873 5.71 -20.04 -48.43
N LYS A 874 4.81 -19.85 -49.40
CA LYS A 874 4.42 -20.91 -50.33
C LYS A 874 5.61 -21.36 -51.20
N ALA A 875 6.46 -20.43 -51.62
CA ALA A 875 7.67 -20.72 -52.40
C ALA A 875 8.69 -21.56 -51.61
N ASP A 876 8.77 -21.37 -50.29
CA ASP A 876 9.65 -22.16 -49.39
C ASP A 876 8.94 -23.41 -48.82
N GLY A 877 7.79 -23.80 -49.38
CA GLY A 877 7.10 -25.07 -49.10
C GLY A 877 6.13 -25.06 -47.92
N PHE A 878 5.85 -23.91 -47.31
CA PHE A 878 4.86 -23.79 -46.24
C PHE A 878 3.43 -23.83 -46.79
N LYS A 879 2.54 -24.52 -46.08
CA LYS A 879 1.12 -24.64 -46.46
C LYS A 879 0.22 -23.75 -45.60
N GLU A 880 -0.59 -22.94 -46.27
CA GLU A 880 -1.64 -22.13 -45.64
C GLU A 880 -2.73 -23.04 -45.06
N GLY A 881 -3.07 -22.87 -43.78
CA GLY A 881 -3.99 -23.72 -43.03
C GLY A 881 -3.30 -24.83 -42.21
N GLU A 882 -2.15 -25.34 -42.65
CA GLU A 882 -1.38 -26.39 -41.94
C GLU A 882 -0.20 -25.80 -41.16
N ASP A 883 0.62 -24.96 -41.79
CA ASP A 883 1.85 -24.40 -41.18
C ASP A 883 1.71 -22.93 -40.78
N PHE A 884 0.82 -22.19 -41.45
CA PHE A 884 0.51 -20.82 -41.08
C PHE A 884 -0.94 -20.45 -41.43
N ILE A 885 -1.50 -19.44 -40.77
CA ILE A 885 -2.84 -18.90 -41.04
C ILE A 885 -2.71 -17.42 -41.38
N VAL A 886 -3.36 -16.99 -42.46
CA VAL A 886 -3.35 -15.61 -42.92
C VAL A 886 -4.61 -14.88 -42.45
N TYR A 887 -4.43 -13.71 -41.84
CA TYR A 887 -5.49 -12.78 -41.46
C TYR A 887 -5.31 -11.48 -42.24
N ARG A 888 -6.21 -11.22 -43.19
CA ARG A 888 -6.16 -10.02 -44.04
C ARG A 888 -6.87 -8.86 -43.36
N ALA A 889 -6.23 -7.69 -43.32
CA ALA A 889 -6.85 -6.45 -42.87
C ALA A 889 -7.52 -5.73 -44.06
N LYS A 890 -8.55 -4.91 -43.79
CA LYS A 890 -9.27 -4.16 -44.84
C LYS A 890 -8.39 -3.18 -45.63
N GLU A 891 -7.28 -2.72 -45.05
CA GLU A 891 -6.38 -1.71 -45.64
C GLU A 891 -5.17 -2.33 -46.38
N GLY A 892 -5.22 -3.62 -46.71
CA GLY A 892 -4.21 -4.29 -47.56
C GLY A 892 -2.99 -4.84 -46.83
N GLY A 893 -2.89 -4.62 -45.51
CA GLY A 893 -1.94 -5.32 -44.62
C GLY A 893 -2.56 -6.54 -43.97
N GLY A 894 -1.89 -7.11 -42.97
CA GLY A 894 -2.48 -8.22 -42.23
C GLY A 894 -1.53 -8.88 -41.25
N ARG A 895 -1.86 -10.11 -40.89
CA ARG A 895 -1.08 -10.90 -39.95
C ARG A 895 -0.99 -12.34 -40.39
N ILE A 896 0.21 -12.89 -40.35
CA ILE A 896 0.45 -14.32 -40.54
C ILE A 896 0.70 -14.94 -39.16
N ARG A 897 -0.11 -15.92 -38.79
CA ARG A 897 0.11 -16.75 -37.60
C ARG A 897 0.83 -18.01 -37.98
N VAL A 898 2.09 -18.12 -37.58
CA VAL A 898 2.90 -19.33 -37.73
C VAL A 898 2.43 -20.37 -36.72
N LYS A 899 2.06 -21.57 -37.19
CA LYS A 899 1.80 -22.72 -36.33
C LYS A 899 3.12 -23.34 -35.91
N ASN A 900 3.20 -23.81 -34.66
CA ASN A 900 4.42 -24.32 -34.03
C ASN A 900 5.61 -23.35 -34.16
N PRO A 901 5.47 -22.10 -33.67
CA PRO A 901 6.44 -21.04 -33.95
C PRO A 901 7.84 -21.34 -33.41
N GLY A 902 7.99 -22.13 -32.34
CA GLY A 902 9.31 -22.57 -31.87
C GLY A 902 10.10 -23.44 -32.86
N GLN A 903 9.46 -24.02 -33.87
CA GLN A 903 10.13 -24.79 -34.93
C GLN A 903 10.13 -24.07 -36.28
N ASN A 904 9.10 -23.27 -36.53
CA ASN A 904 8.80 -22.73 -37.86
C ASN A 904 9.12 -21.25 -38.01
N LEU A 905 9.22 -20.47 -36.92
CA LEU A 905 9.36 -19.01 -37.00
C LEU A 905 10.67 -18.58 -37.68
N ASP A 906 11.80 -19.24 -37.37
CA ASP A 906 13.08 -18.91 -38.00
C ASP A 906 13.09 -19.26 -39.49
N LYS A 907 12.49 -20.40 -39.86
CA LYS A 907 12.31 -20.79 -41.26
C LYS A 907 11.38 -19.82 -42.00
N VAL A 908 10.35 -19.30 -41.32
CA VAL A 908 9.45 -18.27 -41.86
C VAL A 908 10.20 -16.95 -42.06
N ARG A 909 11.06 -16.55 -41.12
CA ARG A 909 11.96 -15.39 -41.27
C ARG A 909 12.91 -15.55 -42.45
N GLU A 910 13.48 -16.74 -42.62
CA GLU A 910 14.32 -17.04 -43.79
C GLU A 910 13.53 -16.97 -45.09
N ALA A 911 12.32 -17.53 -45.14
CA ALA A 911 11.43 -17.44 -46.30
C ALA A 911 11.10 -15.97 -46.62
N PHE A 912 10.75 -15.16 -45.63
CA PHE A 912 10.49 -13.72 -45.80
C PHE A 912 11.73 -12.97 -46.29
N LYS A 913 12.91 -13.26 -45.75
CA LYS A 913 14.17 -12.68 -46.20
C LYS A 913 14.48 -13.04 -47.66
N LYS A 914 14.29 -14.31 -48.07
CA LYS A 914 14.40 -14.75 -49.48
C LYS A 914 13.38 -14.04 -50.38
N GLY A 915 12.18 -13.81 -49.86
CA GLY A 915 11.13 -13.01 -50.48
C GLY A 915 11.38 -11.50 -50.48
N GLY A 916 12.52 -11.03 -49.94
CA GLY A 916 12.88 -9.61 -49.89
C GLY A 916 11.96 -8.78 -48.99
N LEU A 917 11.56 -9.32 -47.84
CA LEU A 917 10.84 -8.61 -46.77
C LEU A 917 11.80 -8.31 -45.61
N VAL A 918 11.67 -7.13 -45.01
CA VAL A 918 12.57 -6.64 -43.95
C VAL A 918 11.83 -6.54 -42.61
N GLU A 919 12.37 -7.16 -41.56
CA GLU A 919 11.83 -7.07 -40.18
C GLU A 919 12.03 -5.65 -39.62
N GLY A 920 10.98 -5.06 -39.05
CA GLY A 920 10.93 -3.67 -38.59
C GLY A 920 10.40 -2.70 -39.65
N GLU A 921 10.59 -3.00 -40.94
CA GLU A 921 10.07 -2.19 -42.05
C GLU A 921 8.79 -2.77 -42.65
N ASP A 922 8.80 -4.02 -43.09
CA ASP A 922 7.67 -4.67 -43.76
C ASP A 922 6.82 -5.49 -42.78
N TYR A 923 7.48 -6.11 -41.80
CA TYR A 923 6.83 -6.94 -40.80
C TYR A 923 7.44 -6.82 -39.41
N THR A 924 6.67 -7.16 -38.37
CA THR A 924 7.14 -7.28 -36.98
C THR A 924 6.66 -8.59 -36.37
N VAL A 925 7.53 -9.25 -35.61
CA VAL A 925 7.20 -10.49 -34.92
C VAL A 925 6.75 -10.18 -33.50
N SER A 926 5.69 -10.84 -33.03
CA SER A 926 5.23 -10.74 -31.63
C SER A 926 6.38 -11.02 -30.66
N SER A 927 6.52 -10.19 -29.63
CA SER A 927 7.54 -10.31 -28.58
C SER A 927 7.47 -11.64 -27.83
N GLU A 928 8.63 -12.05 -27.31
CA GLU A 928 8.76 -13.16 -26.37
C GLU A 928 7.82 -12.96 -25.19
N ILE A 929 7.21 -14.04 -24.71
CA ILE A 929 6.28 -13.97 -23.58
C ILE A 929 6.46 -15.16 -22.66
N GLY A 930 6.56 -14.87 -21.37
CA GLY A 930 6.54 -15.82 -20.27
C GLY A 930 5.15 -15.91 -19.65
N TYR A 931 4.81 -17.10 -19.15
CA TYR A 931 3.65 -17.25 -18.27
C TYR A 931 3.89 -18.27 -17.16
N ILE A 932 3.25 -18.02 -16.02
CA ILE A 932 3.09 -18.98 -14.92
C ILE A 932 1.62 -19.30 -14.77
N ARG A 933 1.28 -20.59 -14.68
CA ARG A 933 -0.08 -21.06 -14.41
C ARG A 933 -0.09 -21.95 -13.18
N ILE A 934 -0.94 -21.64 -12.20
CA ILE A 934 -1.20 -22.55 -11.08
C ILE A 934 -2.02 -23.75 -11.59
N THR A 935 -1.57 -24.95 -11.26
CA THR A 935 -2.23 -26.19 -11.64
C THR A 935 -3.47 -26.41 -10.77
N ILE A 936 -4.58 -26.80 -11.40
CA ILE A 936 -5.85 -27.09 -10.72
C ILE A 936 -6.18 -28.58 -10.95
N PRO A 937 -6.40 -29.38 -9.89
CA PRO A 937 -6.50 -28.96 -8.48
C PRO A 937 -5.19 -28.96 -7.67
N GLU A 938 -4.09 -29.54 -8.17
CA GLU A 938 -2.90 -29.90 -7.39
C GLU A 938 -2.27 -28.70 -6.65
N GLY A 939 -2.00 -27.61 -7.37
CA GLY A 939 -1.44 -26.39 -6.77
C GLY A 939 -2.38 -25.76 -5.75
N LEU A 940 -3.69 -25.78 -6.01
CA LEU A 940 -4.69 -25.31 -5.05
C LEU A 940 -4.75 -26.18 -3.80
N TRP A 941 -4.56 -27.50 -3.92
CA TRP A 941 -4.53 -28.39 -2.75
C TRP A 941 -3.33 -28.11 -1.87
N THR A 942 -2.16 -27.90 -2.48
CA THR A 942 -0.96 -27.48 -1.78
C THR A 942 -1.18 -26.21 -0.97
N ILE A 943 -1.79 -25.19 -1.59
CA ILE A 943 -2.08 -23.92 -0.93
C ILE A 943 -3.12 -24.13 0.18
N ALA A 944 -4.21 -24.84 -0.09
CA ALA A 944 -5.26 -25.11 0.89
C ALA A 944 -4.77 -25.94 2.09
N TRP A 945 -3.86 -26.88 1.86
CA TRP A 945 -3.27 -27.69 2.92
C TRP A 945 -2.39 -26.84 3.85
N LYS A 946 -1.60 -25.93 3.28
CA LYS A 946 -0.81 -24.96 4.05
C LYS A 946 -1.71 -24.02 4.86
N ALA A 947 -2.77 -23.49 4.25
CA ALA A 947 -3.74 -22.64 4.94
C ALA A 947 -4.36 -23.37 6.14
N LYS A 948 -4.78 -24.63 5.95
CA LYS A 948 -5.30 -25.49 7.02
C LYS A 948 -4.30 -25.76 8.14
N LYS A 949 -2.99 -25.82 7.82
CA LYS A 949 -1.90 -25.93 8.81
C LYS A 949 -1.51 -24.60 9.45
N GLY A 950 -2.23 -23.50 9.17
CA GLY A 950 -2.02 -22.20 9.81
C GLY A 950 -1.14 -21.22 9.02
N ASP A 951 -0.81 -21.50 7.75
CA ASP A 951 -0.08 -20.55 6.90
C ASP A 951 -0.99 -19.38 6.50
N THR A 952 -0.75 -18.22 7.09
CA THR A 952 -1.59 -17.01 6.90
C THR A 952 -1.53 -16.47 5.47
N LYS A 953 -0.42 -16.65 4.75
CA LYS A 953 -0.29 -16.22 3.35
C LYS A 953 -1.10 -17.13 2.43
N ALA A 954 -1.09 -18.43 2.69
CA ALA A 954 -1.93 -19.38 1.97
C ALA A 954 -3.43 -19.14 2.22
N GLN A 955 -3.79 -18.83 3.47
CA GLN A 955 -5.16 -18.46 3.84
C GLN A 955 -5.61 -17.19 3.11
N ALA A 956 -4.77 -16.13 3.14
CA ALA A 956 -5.06 -14.88 2.44
C ALA A 956 -5.27 -15.07 0.94
N PHE A 957 -4.44 -15.88 0.27
CA PHE A 957 -4.63 -16.21 -1.14
C PHE A 957 -5.96 -16.91 -1.39
N LEU A 958 -6.33 -17.91 -0.58
CA LEU A 958 -7.60 -18.63 -0.76
C LEU A 958 -8.80 -17.71 -0.54
N ASP A 959 -8.75 -16.83 0.45
CA ASP A 959 -9.82 -15.87 0.71
C ASP A 959 -9.97 -14.88 -0.44
N GLN A 960 -8.85 -14.38 -0.98
CA GLN A 960 -8.84 -13.55 -2.20
C GLN A 960 -9.42 -14.32 -3.39
N LEU A 961 -8.97 -15.56 -3.62
CA LEU A 961 -9.42 -16.40 -4.72
C LEU A 961 -10.91 -16.69 -4.64
N LEU A 962 -11.44 -17.06 -3.48
CA LEU A 962 -12.86 -17.33 -3.28
C LEU A 962 -13.72 -16.07 -3.36
N ASN A 963 -13.18 -14.91 -2.97
CA ASN A 963 -13.84 -13.61 -3.16
C ASN A 963 -13.93 -13.26 -4.65
N VAL A 964 -12.81 -13.33 -5.39
CA VAL A 964 -12.76 -13.12 -6.84
C VAL A 964 -13.65 -14.12 -7.57
N ALA A 965 -13.60 -15.39 -7.18
CA ALA A 965 -14.45 -16.43 -7.74
C ALA A 965 -15.94 -16.20 -7.46
N GLY A 966 -16.29 -15.70 -6.27
CA GLY A 966 -17.67 -15.31 -5.93
C GLY A 966 -18.17 -14.21 -6.83
N LYS A 967 -17.36 -13.17 -7.04
CA LYS A 967 -17.64 -12.07 -7.96
C LYS A 967 -17.78 -12.53 -9.42
N LEU A 968 -17.02 -13.54 -9.82
CA LEU A 968 -17.07 -14.15 -11.16
C LEU A 968 -18.16 -15.23 -11.33
N GLY A 969 -18.93 -15.56 -10.28
CA GLY A 969 -19.94 -16.63 -10.34
C GLY A 969 -19.36 -18.05 -10.42
N ILE A 970 -18.07 -18.23 -10.09
CA ILE A 970 -17.33 -19.50 -10.18
C ILE A 970 -16.85 -20.00 -8.81
N ARG A 971 -17.39 -19.46 -7.71
CA ARG A 971 -16.99 -19.86 -6.34
C ARG A 971 -17.13 -21.37 -6.11
N GLN A 972 -18.26 -21.93 -6.52
CA GLN A 972 -18.54 -23.36 -6.40
C GLN A 972 -17.46 -24.22 -7.09
N TYR A 973 -16.95 -23.79 -8.26
CA TYR A 973 -15.89 -24.49 -8.98
C TYR A 973 -14.64 -24.70 -8.11
N PHE A 974 -14.26 -23.70 -7.32
CA PHE A 974 -13.10 -23.76 -6.43
C PHE A 974 -13.42 -24.49 -5.12
N GLU A 975 -14.58 -24.22 -4.50
CA GLU A 975 -14.98 -24.86 -3.25
C GLU A 975 -15.08 -26.39 -3.38
N GLU A 976 -15.67 -26.89 -4.49
CA GLU A 976 -15.72 -28.33 -4.78
C GLU A 976 -14.33 -28.94 -4.92
N ARG A 977 -13.40 -28.21 -5.55
CA ARG A 977 -12.03 -28.69 -5.77
C ARG A 977 -11.21 -28.71 -4.49
N ILE A 978 -11.35 -27.74 -3.58
CA ILE A 978 -10.61 -27.73 -2.32
C ILE A 978 -11.28 -28.55 -1.20
N ARG A 979 -12.53 -29.00 -1.41
CA ARG A 979 -13.31 -29.79 -0.43
C ARG A 979 -12.53 -30.98 0.17
N PRO A 980 -11.78 -31.80 -0.60
CA PRO A 980 -11.00 -32.90 -0.02
C PRO A 980 -9.99 -32.43 1.04
N VAL A 981 -9.35 -31.28 0.81
CA VAL A 981 -8.36 -30.68 1.72
C VAL A 981 -9.04 -30.18 2.99
N LEU A 982 -10.14 -29.45 2.85
CA LEU A 982 -10.87 -28.88 3.99
C LEU A 982 -11.39 -29.97 4.93
N LEU A 983 -11.88 -31.08 4.39
CA LEU A 983 -12.45 -32.16 5.19
C LEU A 983 -11.42 -33.17 5.72
N ALA A 984 -10.20 -33.19 5.20
CA ALA A 984 -9.20 -34.19 5.59
C ALA A 984 -8.90 -34.21 7.11
N GLY A 985 -9.10 -35.34 7.78
CA GLY A 985 -8.91 -35.51 9.22
C GLY A 985 -9.84 -34.68 10.12
N THR A 986 -10.96 -34.15 9.62
CA THR A 986 -11.92 -33.36 10.43
C THR A 986 -13.08 -34.19 10.96
N LYS A 987 -13.35 -35.36 10.38
CA LYS A 987 -14.45 -36.25 10.79
C LYS A 987 -13.91 -37.41 11.63
N ASN A 988 -14.77 -37.96 12.48
CA ASN A 988 -14.51 -39.21 13.17
C ASN A 988 -15.37 -40.32 12.53
N ALA A 989 -14.73 -41.42 12.13
CA ALA A 989 -15.43 -42.56 11.56
C ALA A 989 -16.18 -43.37 12.64
N VAL A 990 -15.66 -43.40 13.88
CA VAL A 990 -16.19 -44.21 14.97
C VAL A 990 -17.61 -43.77 15.34
N GLY A 991 -18.53 -44.73 15.45
CA GLY A 991 -19.95 -44.53 15.73
C GLY A 991 -20.80 -44.25 14.50
N ARG A 992 -20.19 -44.09 13.31
CA ARG A 992 -20.93 -43.93 12.06
C ARG A 992 -21.68 -45.21 11.72
N LYS A 993 -22.97 -45.09 11.41
CA LYS A 993 -23.84 -46.20 11.04
C LYS A 993 -24.20 -46.10 9.57
N GLU A 994 -24.18 -47.23 8.89
CA GLU A 994 -24.63 -47.36 7.51
C GLU A 994 -25.51 -48.60 7.38
N THR A 995 -26.61 -48.47 6.66
CA THR A 995 -27.54 -49.58 6.41
C THR A 995 -27.57 -49.88 4.93
N VAL A 996 -27.18 -51.09 4.58
CA VAL A 996 -27.31 -51.64 3.23
C VAL A 996 -28.31 -52.78 3.30
N GLU A 997 -29.44 -52.59 2.62
CA GLU A 997 -30.57 -53.53 2.67
C GLU A 997 -31.02 -53.81 4.12
N SER A 998 -30.84 -55.03 4.62
CA SER A 998 -31.18 -55.43 6.00
C SER A 998 -29.99 -55.41 6.97
N VAL A 999 -28.78 -55.11 6.48
CA VAL A 999 -27.55 -55.14 7.29
C VAL A 999 -27.21 -53.73 7.73
N THR A 1000 -27.17 -53.51 9.04
CA THR A 1000 -26.70 -52.24 9.64
C THR A 1000 -25.37 -52.47 10.32
N VAL A 1001 -24.37 -51.70 9.92
CA VAL A 1001 -23.05 -51.69 10.55
C VAL A 1001 -22.86 -50.43 11.37
N GLU A 1002 -22.04 -50.51 12.42
CA GLU A 1002 -21.50 -49.36 13.12
C GLU A 1002 -19.97 -49.43 13.11
N ILE A 1003 -19.29 -48.40 12.62
CA ILE A 1003 -17.84 -48.33 12.61
C ILE A 1003 -17.34 -48.22 14.06
N THR A 1004 -16.44 -49.12 14.46
CA THR A 1004 -15.87 -49.16 15.80
C THR A 1004 -14.43 -48.65 15.84
N ASN A 1005 -13.71 -48.73 14.72
CA ASN A 1005 -12.36 -48.20 14.57
C ASN A 1005 -12.04 -47.93 13.09
N PHE A 1006 -11.24 -46.89 12.82
CA PHE A 1006 -10.68 -46.57 11.51
C PHE A 1006 -9.22 -46.21 11.70
N LYS A 1007 -8.31 -46.99 11.10
CA LYS A 1007 -6.86 -46.83 11.31
C LYS A 1007 -6.12 -46.91 9.98
N VAL A 1008 -5.15 -46.03 9.78
CA VAL A 1008 -4.22 -46.10 8.65
C VAL A 1008 -2.87 -46.60 9.14
N GLU A 1009 -2.36 -47.64 8.49
CA GLU A 1009 -1.00 -48.15 8.69
C GLU A 1009 -0.18 -47.98 7.40
N TRP A 1010 1.13 -47.77 7.54
CA TRP A 1010 2.04 -47.59 6.42
C TRP A 1010 2.90 -48.82 6.24
N VAL A 1011 2.80 -49.49 5.09
CA VAL A 1011 3.52 -50.74 4.82
C VAL A 1011 4.43 -50.64 3.59
N GLN A 1012 5.41 -51.54 3.47
CA GLN A 1012 6.35 -51.52 2.35
C GLN A 1012 5.69 -51.92 1.02
N LEU A 1013 6.24 -51.40 -0.09
CA LEU A 1013 5.79 -51.68 -1.46
C LEU A 1013 5.80 -53.17 -1.84
N LYS A 1014 6.82 -53.91 -1.38
CA LYS A 1014 7.03 -55.34 -1.72
C LYS A 1014 6.60 -56.31 -0.62
N ASN A 1015 6.62 -55.89 0.64
CA ASN A 1015 6.21 -56.69 1.79
C ASN A 1015 5.14 -55.95 2.61
N THR A 1016 3.88 -56.34 2.46
CA THR A 1016 2.72 -55.65 3.04
C THR A 1016 2.49 -55.93 4.52
N ASP A 1017 3.29 -56.81 5.12
CA ASP A 1017 3.20 -57.16 6.54
C ASP A 1017 4.26 -56.45 7.41
N GLU A 1018 5.20 -55.74 6.77
CA GLU A 1018 6.21 -54.95 7.47
C GLU A 1018 5.89 -53.45 7.48
N PRO A 1019 6.11 -52.74 8.60
CA PRO A 1019 5.98 -51.29 8.66
C PRO A 1019 6.99 -50.62 7.72
N CYS A 1020 6.53 -49.57 7.03
CA CYS A 1020 7.37 -48.81 6.13
C CYS A 1020 8.38 -47.95 6.91
N LYS A 1021 9.66 -48.01 6.53
CA LYS A 1021 10.75 -47.19 7.10
C LYS A 1021 11.17 -46.04 6.19
N TRP A 1022 10.47 -45.83 5.08
CA TRP A 1022 10.79 -44.87 4.02
C TRP A 1022 9.84 -43.66 4.07
N PRO A 1023 10.15 -42.55 3.37
CA PRO A 1023 9.19 -41.46 3.16
C PRO A 1023 7.86 -41.98 2.59
N ALA A 1024 6.75 -41.34 2.96
CA ALA A 1024 5.39 -41.83 2.67
C ALA A 1024 5.15 -42.14 1.18
N GLU A 1025 5.76 -41.40 0.26
CA GLU A 1025 5.70 -41.61 -1.20
C GLU A 1025 6.24 -42.97 -1.67
N LEU A 1026 7.07 -43.64 -0.85
CA LEU A 1026 7.58 -45.00 -1.08
C LEU A 1026 6.84 -46.07 -0.26
N CYS A 1027 5.78 -45.67 0.45
CA CYS A 1027 4.95 -46.53 1.28
C CYS A 1027 3.57 -46.72 0.68
N ARG A 1028 2.86 -47.76 1.13
CA ARG A 1028 1.46 -48.01 0.77
C ARG A 1028 0.55 -47.80 1.98
N PRO A 1029 -0.56 -47.04 1.84
CA PRO A 1029 -1.56 -46.96 2.89
C PRO A 1029 -2.35 -48.27 2.99
N LYS A 1030 -2.35 -48.84 4.20
CA LYS A 1030 -3.17 -49.95 4.63
C LYS A 1030 -4.27 -49.40 5.54
N VAL A 1031 -5.49 -49.30 5.01
CA VAL A 1031 -6.65 -48.78 5.76
C VAL A 1031 -7.36 -49.96 6.43
N ILE A 1032 -7.44 -49.96 7.75
CA ILE A 1032 -8.11 -50.98 8.56
C ILE A 1032 -9.44 -50.41 9.05
N ILE A 1033 -10.52 -51.11 8.73
CA ILE A 1033 -11.88 -50.72 9.06
C ILE A 1033 -12.47 -51.81 9.98
N SER A 1034 -12.64 -51.48 11.25
CA SER A 1034 -13.27 -52.37 12.23
C SER A 1034 -14.70 -51.89 12.48
N TYR A 1035 -15.68 -52.79 12.42
CA TYR A 1035 -17.11 -52.47 12.52
C TYR A 1035 -17.85 -53.56 13.30
N LYS A 1036 -19.07 -53.28 13.73
CA LYS A 1036 -19.96 -54.29 14.34
C LYS A 1036 -21.28 -54.42 13.60
N VAL A 1037 -21.80 -55.64 13.56
CA VAL A 1037 -23.18 -55.96 13.12
C VAL A 1037 -23.89 -56.53 14.34
N GLY A 1038 -24.79 -55.76 14.95
CA GLY A 1038 -25.28 -56.08 16.29
C GLY A 1038 -24.16 -56.04 17.33
N GLU A 1039 -23.87 -57.18 17.96
CA GLU A 1039 -22.77 -57.37 18.92
C GLU A 1039 -21.48 -57.94 18.28
N ASP A 1040 -21.56 -58.45 17.05
CA ASP A 1040 -20.45 -59.15 16.39
C ASP A 1040 -19.45 -58.14 15.79
N LYS A 1041 -18.22 -58.16 16.28
CA LYS A 1041 -17.12 -57.33 15.75
C LYS A 1041 -16.44 -58.00 14.57
N GLN A 1042 -16.26 -57.22 13.51
CA GLN A 1042 -15.62 -57.63 12.26
C GLN A 1042 -14.55 -56.60 11.87
N GLU A 1043 -13.58 -57.02 11.07
CA GLU A 1043 -12.54 -56.14 10.54
C GLU A 1043 -12.15 -56.56 9.14
N PHE A 1044 -11.88 -55.59 8.28
CA PHE A 1044 -11.21 -55.84 7.01
C PHE A 1044 -10.29 -54.68 6.63
N THR A 1045 -9.44 -54.95 5.65
CA THR A 1045 -8.39 -54.03 5.25
C THR A 1045 -8.51 -53.69 3.76
N VAL A 1046 -8.26 -52.42 3.44
CA VAL A 1046 -8.14 -51.89 2.09
C VAL A 1046 -6.70 -51.44 1.85
N MET A 1047 -6.06 -52.04 0.85
CA MET A 1047 -4.68 -51.77 0.48
C MET A 1047 -4.61 -50.84 -0.73
N TRP A 1048 -4.02 -49.66 -0.55
CA TRP A 1048 -3.82 -48.68 -1.62
C TRP A 1048 -2.45 -48.83 -2.28
N GLY A 1049 -2.40 -48.59 -3.59
CA GLY A 1049 -1.19 -48.65 -4.37
C GLY A 1049 -1.25 -47.78 -5.62
N VAL A 1050 -0.17 -47.83 -6.40
CA VAL A 1050 0.02 -47.06 -7.65
C VAL A 1050 0.34 -48.07 -8.77
N ARG A 1051 -0.35 -47.97 -9.91
CA ARG A 1051 -0.04 -48.78 -11.12
C ARG A 1051 1.04 -48.12 -11.99
N GLU A 1052 1.54 -48.86 -12.98
CA GLU A 1052 2.53 -48.39 -13.97
C GLU A 1052 2.12 -47.10 -14.70
N ASN A 1053 0.81 -46.91 -14.92
CA ASN A 1053 0.25 -45.68 -15.50
C ASN A 1053 -0.01 -44.57 -14.47
N SER A 1054 0.63 -44.62 -13.29
CA SER A 1054 0.51 -43.60 -12.25
C SER A 1054 -0.90 -43.45 -11.63
N THR A 1055 -1.78 -44.44 -11.82
CA THR A 1055 -3.13 -44.44 -11.26
C THR A 1055 -3.11 -44.99 -9.83
N ILE A 1056 -3.58 -44.18 -8.87
CA ILE A 1056 -3.81 -44.61 -7.48
C ILE A 1056 -5.07 -45.46 -7.42
N TYR A 1057 -4.98 -46.62 -6.78
CA TYR A 1057 -6.10 -47.56 -6.72
C TYR A 1057 -6.04 -48.43 -5.46
N ALA A 1058 -7.17 -49.02 -5.12
CA ALA A 1058 -7.24 -50.14 -4.17
C ALA A 1058 -8.24 -51.19 -4.66
N GLU A 1059 -8.12 -52.40 -4.11
CA GLU A 1059 -9.08 -53.48 -4.34
C GLU A 1059 -9.54 -54.03 -2.98
N ALA A 1060 -10.83 -53.89 -2.70
CA ALA A 1060 -11.47 -54.51 -1.54
C ALA A 1060 -11.94 -55.92 -1.92
N LYS A 1061 -11.32 -56.95 -1.33
CA LYS A 1061 -11.50 -58.36 -1.70
C LYS A 1061 -12.61 -59.04 -0.92
N LYS A 1062 -13.29 -60.00 -1.55
CA LYS A 1062 -14.33 -60.86 -0.93
C LYS A 1062 -15.40 -60.01 -0.20
N MET A 1063 -16.08 -59.15 -0.94
CA MET A 1063 -17.10 -58.26 -0.40
C MET A 1063 -18.39 -59.00 -0.05
N THR A 1064 -18.83 -58.78 1.18
CA THR A 1064 -20.10 -59.18 1.76
C THR A 1064 -20.94 -57.92 2.03
N LEU A 1065 -22.25 -58.04 2.24
CA LEU A 1065 -23.13 -56.88 2.42
C LEU A 1065 -22.75 -56.02 3.64
N ASP A 1066 -22.26 -56.64 4.71
CA ASP A 1066 -21.74 -55.95 5.89
C ASP A 1066 -20.43 -55.19 5.61
N LYS A 1067 -19.47 -55.80 4.89
CA LYS A 1067 -18.24 -55.10 4.45
C LYS A 1067 -18.54 -53.95 3.49
N ALA A 1068 -19.53 -54.13 2.60
CA ALA A 1068 -19.98 -53.08 1.70
C ALA A 1068 -20.57 -51.90 2.47
N ALA A 1069 -21.43 -52.15 3.47
CA ALA A 1069 -21.95 -51.10 4.34
C ALA A 1069 -20.83 -50.38 5.10
N ALA A 1070 -19.85 -51.12 5.62
CA ALA A 1070 -18.71 -50.53 6.33
C ALA A 1070 -17.81 -49.70 5.40
N LEU A 1071 -17.60 -50.16 4.16
CA LEU A 1071 -16.86 -49.43 3.13
C LEU A 1071 -17.59 -48.15 2.70
N ILE A 1072 -18.90 -48.24 2.45
CA ILE A 1072 -19.76 -47.10 2.11
C ILE A 1072 -19.70 -46.03 3.19
N ALA A 1073 -19.72 -46.43 4.47
CA ALA A 1073 -19.65 -45.50 5.60
C ALA A 1073 -18.39 -44.62 5.58
N VAL A 1074 -17.26 -45.13 5.05
CA VAL A 1074 -15.95 -44.44 5.16
C VAL A 1074 -15.31 -44.05 3.82
N ALA A 1075 -15.80 -44.56 2.69
CA ALA A 1075 -15.13 -44.43 1.38
C ALA A 1075 -15.96 -43.72 0.31
N ILE A 1076 -17.08 -43.10 0.69
CA ILE A 1076 -18.01 -42.43 -0.22
C ILE A 1076 -18.36 -41.04 0.32
N TRP A 1077 -18.52 -40.07 -0.58
CA TRP A 1077 -19.05 -38.75 -0.25
C TRP A 1077 -20.56 -38.84 0.04
N GLU A 1078 -21.08 -38.01 0.94
CA GLU A 1078 -22.48 -38.12 1.43
C GLU A 1078 -23.57 -38.06 0.35
N ASP A 1079 -23.24 -37.65 -0.88
CA ASP A 1079 -24.18 -37.47 -2.00
C ASP A 1079 -23.87 -38.37 -3.22
N ASP A 1080 -22.94 -39.33 -3.11
CA ASP A 1080 -22.51 -40.20 -4.23
C ASP A 1080 -23.28 -41.54 -4.25
N GLU A 1081 -24.56 -41.44 -4.60
CA GLU A 1081 -25.50 -42.56 -4.75
C GLU A 1081 -25.06 -43.57 -5.83
N GLU A 1082 -24.41 -43.11 -6.90
CA GLU A 1082 -23.95 -43.98 -7.99
C GLU A 1082 -22.87 -44.94 -7.50
N GLU A 1083 -21.84 -44.41 -6.83
CA GLU A 1083 -20.76 -45.20 -6.26
C GLU A 1083 -21.26 -46.13 -5.14
N ARG A 1084 -22.19 -45.65 -4.31
CA ARG A 1084 -22.86 -46.44 -3.28
C ARG A 1084 -23.54 -47.67 -3.89
N ASN A 1085 -24.37 -47.48 -4.92
CA ASN A 1085 -25.10 -48.57 -5.57
C ASN A 1085 -24.15 -49.53 -6.30
N ARG A 1086 -23.07 -49.03 -6.91
CA ARG A 1086 -22.03 -49.85 -7.56
C ARG A 1086 -21.39 -50.82 -6.55
N ILE A 1087 -21.06 -50.34 -5.35
CA ILE A 1087 -20.46 -51.14 -4.28
C ILE A 1087 -21.42 -52.23 -3.79
N ILE A 1088 -22.70 -51.88 -3.58
CA ILE A 1088 -23.75 -52.81 -3.15
C ILE A 1088 -23.92 -53.95 -4.17
N GLU A 1089 -24.07 -53.62 -5.46
CA GLU A 1089 -24.28 -54.60 -6.52
C GLU A 1089 -23.09 -55.55 -6.71
N ARG A 1090 -21.87 -55.09 -6.45
CA ARG A 1090 -20.66 -55.93 -6.47
C ARG A 1090 -20.60 -56.87 -5.26
N ALA A 1091 -21.00 -56.40 -4.09
CA ALA A 1091 -21.04 -57.21 -2.88
C ALA A 1091 -22.08 -58.34 -2.96
N LYS A 1092 -23.24 -58.11 -3.57
CA LYS A 1092 -24.25 -59.16 -3.85
C LYS A 1092 -23.70 -60.33 -4.66
N LYS A 1093 -22.76 -60.04 -5.56
CA LYS A 1093 -22.10 -61.03 -6.43
C LYS A 1093 -20.90 -61.71 -5.76
N GLY A 1094 -20.62 -61.39 -4.49
CA GLY A 1094 -19.45 -61.90 -3.74
C GLY A 1094 -18.11 -61.50 -4.34
N GLY A 1095 -18.09 -60.43 -5.15
CA GLY A 1095 -16.94 -60.04 -5.94
C GLY A 1095 -15.95 -59.12 -5.20
N ASN A 1096 -14.91 -58.70 -5.92
CA ASN A 1096 -14.02 -57.64 -5.47
C ASN A 1096 -14.53 -56.27 -5.94
N VAL A 1097 -14.26 -55.23 -5.16
CA VAL A 1097 -14.61 -53.83 -5.46
C VAL A 1097 -13.34 -53.05 -5.74
N TRP A 1098 -13.28 -52.39 -6.91
CA TRP A 1098 -12.20 -51.50 -7.30
C TRP A 1098 -12.46 -50.09 -6.80
N LEU A 1099 -11.52 -49.52 -6.06
CA LEU A 1099 -11.62 -48.18 -5.49
C LEU A 1099 -10.74 -47.20 -6.28
N SER A 1100 -11.32 -46.05 -6.58
CA SER A 1100 -10.71 -44.94 -7.31
C SER A 1100 -10.02 -43.95 -6.34
N PRO A 1101 -9.22 -43.00 -6.87
CA PRO A 1101 -8.74 -41.86 -6.10
C PRO A 1101 -9.81 -41.14 -5.27
N ASP A 1102 -11.04 -41.01 -5.77
CA ASP A 1102 -12.10 -40.30 -5.07
C ASP A 1102 -12.52 -41.02 -3.79
N ASN A 1103 -12.50 -42.36 -3.77
CA ASN A 1103 -12.75 -43.12 -2.55
C ASN A 1103 -11.65 -42.91 -1.50
N LEU A 1104 -10.38 -42.78 -1.92
CA LEU A 1104 -9.26 -42.46 -1.02
C LEU A 1104 -9.43 -41.06 -0.42
N LEU A 1105 -9.81 -40.08 -1.25
CA LEU A 1105 -10.05 -38.70 -0.81
C LEU A 1105 -11.26 -38.62 0.13
N ALA A 1106 -12.29 -39.45 -0.06
CA ALA A 1106 -13.40 -39.58 0.87
C ALA A 1106 -12.95 -40.15 2.22
N MET A 1107 -12.09 -41.18 2.21
CA MET A 1107 -11.48 -41.75 3.42
C MET A 1107 -10.57 -40.75 4.15
N ALA A 1108 -9.92 -39.85 3.42
CA ALA A 1108 -9.02 -38.85 4.01
C ALA A 1108 -9.74 -37.93 5.00
N GLN A 1109 -11.08 -37.84 4.96
CA GLN A 1109 -11.87 -37.11 5.96
C GLN A 1109 -11.65 -37.59 7.40
N TYR A 1110 -11.26 -38.86 7.57
CA TYR A 1110 -11.06 -39.50 8.87
C TYR A 1110 -9.58 -39.58 9.25
N ASP A 1111 -8.68 -39.62 8.26
CA ASP A 1111 -7.24 -39.60 8.48
C ASP A 1111 -6.56 -38.77 7.39
N ALA A 1112 -6.04 -37.61 7.81
CA ALA A 1112 -5.40 -36.64 6.92
C ALA A 1112 -4.18 -37.20 6.18
N SER A 1113 -3.50 -38.22 6.72
CA SER A 1113 -2.29 -38.78 6.13
C SER A 1113 -2.54 -39.42 4.75
N LEU A 1114 -3.77 -39.83 4.46
CA LEU A 1114 -4.19 -40.36 3.14
C LEU A 1114 -4.15 -39.27 2.06
N LEU A 1115 -4.56 -38.04 2.37
CA LEU A 1115 -4.46 -36.89 1.46
C LEU A 1115 -3.00 -36.49 1.25
N GLU A 1116 -2.21 -36.44 2.34
CA GLU A 1116 -0.78 -36.12 2.25
C GLU A 1116 -0.05 -37.10 1.33
N TRP A 1117 -0.34 -38.40 1.45
CA TRP A 1117 0.20 -39.42 0.56
C TRP A 1117 -0.25 -39.26 -0.89
N TYR A 1118 -1.54 -39.01 -1.11
CA TYR A 1118 -2.04 -38.76 -2.47
C TYR A 1118 -1.28 -37.59 -3.14
N MET A 1119 -1.12 -36.48 -2.42
CA MET A 1119 -0.40 -35.30 -2.90
C MET A 1119 1.09 -35.59 -3.15
N ALA A 1120 1.74 -36.34 -2.25
CA ALA A 1120 3.14 -36.73 -2.40
C ALA A 1120 3.37 -37.62 -3.64
N VAL A 1121 2.53 -38.65 -3.82
CA VAL A 1121 2.58 -39.52 -5.00
C VAL A 1121 2.42 -38.73 -6.30
N LYS A 1122 1.47 -37.77 -6.34
CA LYS A 1122 1.26 -36.92 -7.53
C LYS A 1122 2.45 -36.02 -7.83
N ARG A 1123 3.11 -35.46 -6.81
CA ARG A 1123 4.32 -34.64 -6.97
C ARG A 1123 5.52 -35.45 -7.46
N ALA A 1124 5.76 -36.62 -6.89
CA ALA A 1124 6.86 -37.51 -7.28
C ALA A 1124 6.73 -38.00 -8.73
N GLN A 1125 5.51 -38.12 -9.24
CA GLN A 1125 5.26 -38.48 -10.64
C GLN A 1125 5.69 -37.38 -11.61
N THR A 1126 5.51 -36.11 -11.25
CA THR A 1126 5.85 -34.99 -12.13
C THR A 1126 7.35 -34.70 -12.18
N SER A 1127 8.08 -34.90 -11.08
CA SER A 1127 9.55 -34.76 -11.05
C SER A 1127 10.27 -35.82 -11.89
N ALA A 1128 9.72 -37.05 -11.96
CA ALA A 1128 10.24 -38.11 -12.82
C ALA A 1128 10.03 -37.82 -14.32
N LEU A 1129 9.00 -37.05 -14.67
CA LEU A 1129 8.71 -36.62 -16.05
C LEU A 1129 9.48 -35.35 -16.47
N SER A 1130 10.02 -34.56 -15.55
CA SER A 1130 10.85 -33.38 -15.87
C SER A 1130 12.33 -33.71 -16.10
N HIS A 1131 12.75 -34.95 -15.85
CA HIS A 1131 14.09 -35.47 -16.11
C HIS A 1131 14.18 -36.40 -17.34
N LEU A 1132 13.09 -36.49 -18.11
CA LEU A 1132 13.01 -37.07 -19.46
C LEU A 1132 12.75 -35.93 -20.45
#